data_AF-A0AAN8SPR7-F1
#
_entry.id   AF-A0AAN8SPR7-F1
#
_cell.length_a   1.000
_cell.length_b   1.000
_cell.length_c   1.000
_cell.angle_alpha   90.00
_cell.angle_beta   90.00
_cell.angle_gamma   90.00
#
_symmetry.space_group_name_H-M   'P 1'
#
loop_
_entity.id
_entity.type
_entity.pdbx_description
1 polymer ?
#
loop_
_entity_poly.entity_id
_entity_poly.type
_entity_poly.pdbx_seq_one_letter_code
_entity_poly.pdbx_strand_id
1 'polypeptide(L)'
;MYRTNWGIGHGLKDILEAHKGPFTGQGHKGLYEILTTSWHAQLSLNLAMLGSLTIVVAHHMYSMPPYPYLATDYGTQLSLFTHHMWIGGFLIVGAAAHAAIFMVRDYDPTTRYNDLLDRVLRHRDAIISHLNWACIFLGFHSFGLYIHNDTMSALGRPQDMFSDTAIQLQPVFAQWIQNTHALAPGATAPGATASTSLTWGGGDLVAVGGKVALLPIPLGTADFLVHHIHAFTIHVTVLILLKGVLFARSSRLIPDKANLGFRFPCDGPGRGGTCQVSAWDHVFLGLFWMYNSISVVIFHFSWKMQSDVWGSVSDQGVVTHITGGNFAQSSITINGWLRDFLWAQASQVIQSYGSSLSAYGLFFLGAHFVWAFSLMFLFSGRGYWQELIESIVWAHNKLKVAPATQPRALSIIQGRAVGVTHYLLGGIATTWAFFLARIIANIFASHFGQLAIIFLWTSGNLFHVAWQGNFESWVQDPLHVRPIAHAIWDPHFGQPAVEAFTRGGALGPVNIAYSGVYQWWYTIGLRTNEDLYTGALFLLFLSAISLIAGHLVHVAIPASRGEYVRWNNFLDVLPHPQGLGPLFTGQWNLYAQNPDSSSHLFGTAEGAGTAILTLLGGFHPQTQSLWLTDIAHHHLAIAFIFLVAGHMYRTNFGIGHSMKDLLDAHIPPGGRLGRGHKGLYDTINNSLHFQLGLALASLGVITSLVAQHMYSLPAYAFIAQDFTTQAALYTHHQYIAGFIMTGAFAHGAIFFIRDYNPEQNEDNVLARMLDHKEAIISHLSWASLFLGFHTLGLYVHNDVMLAFGTPEKQILIEPIFAQWIQSAHGKTSYGFDVLLSSTTGPAFNAGRSIWLPGWLNAVNENSNSLFLTIGPGDFLVHHAIALGLHTTTLILVKGALDARGSKLMPDKKDFGYSFPCDGPGRGGTCDISAWDAFYLAVFWMLNTIGWVTFYWHWKHITLWQGNVSQFNESSTYLMGWLRDYLWLNSSQLINGYNPFGMNSLSVWAWMFLFGHLVWATGFMFLISWRGYWQELIETLAWAHERTPLANLIRWRDKPVALSIVQARLVGLAHFSVGYIFTYAAFLIASTSGKFG
;
A
#
# COMPACT_ATOMS: atom_id res chain seq x y z
N MET A 1 40.03 -12.56 -18.71
CA MET A 1 38.72 -13.04 -19.20
C MET A 1 38.59 -14.53 -18.90
N TYR A 2 37.46 -14.94 -18.32
CA TYR A 2 37.16 -16.35 -18.05
C TYR A 2 36.97 -17.14 -19.34
N ARG A 3 37.32 -18.43 -19.33
CA ARG A 3 37.23 -19.31 -20.51
C ARG A 3 35.79 -19.35 -21.03
N THR A 4 35.61 -18.85 -22.25
CA THR A 4 34.33 -18.89 -22.97
C THR A 4 34.07 -20.29 -23.53
N ASN A 5 32.82 -20.58 -23.93
CA ASN A 5 32.46 -21.82 -24.63
C ASN A 5 33.24 -22.02 -25.96
N TRP A 6 33.91 -20.96 -26.45
CA TRP A 6 34.78 -20.97 -27.63
C TRP A 6 36.24 -21.35 -27.29
N GLY A 7 36.53 -21.73 -26.04
CA GLY A 7 37.87 -22.12 -25.59
C GLY A 7 38.83 -20.95 -25.36
N ILE A 8 38.41 -19.70 -25.60
CA ILE A 8 39.22 -18.48 -25.41
C ILE A 8 39.08 -18.01 -23.95
N GLY A 9 40.22 -17.84 -23.26
CA GLY A 9 40.29 -17.38 -21.87
C GLY A 9 40.87 -18.44 -20.91
N HIS A 10 41.10 -18.08 -19.65
CA HIS A 10 41.66 -18.99 -18.64
C HIS A 10 40.54 -19.64 -17.81
N GLY A 11 40.69 -20.92 -17.47
CA GLY A 11 39.80 -21.58 -16.52
C GLY A 11 40.00 -21.01 -15.11
N LEU A 12 38.92 -20.82 -14.35
CA LEU A 12 39.01 -20.31 -12.97
C LEU A 12 39.90 -21.20 -12.10
N LYS A 13 39.84 -22.52 -12.31
CA LYS A 13 40.74 -23.49 -11.69
C LYS A 13 42.21 -23.20 -12.02
N ASP A 14 42.53 -23.02 -13.29
CA ASP A 14 43.90 -22.74 -13.74
C ASP A 14 44.43 -21.41 -13.18
N ILE A 15 43.59 -20.37 -13.10
CA ILE A 15 43.94 -19.07 -12.51
C ILE A 15 44.29 -19.21 -11.03
N LEU A 16 43.45 -19.93 -10.27
CA LEU A 16 43.66 -20.13 -8.84
C LEU A 16 44.89 -21.01 -8.59
N GLU A 17 45.05 -22.12 -9.32
CA GLU A 17 46.20 -23.01 -9.16
C GLU A 17 47.52 -22.40 -9.66
N ALA A 18 47.49 -21.49 -10.64
CA ALA A 18 48.65 -20.73 -11.09
C ALA A 18 49.15 -19.74 -10.02
N HIS A 19 48.29 -19.33 -9.08
CA HIS A 19 48.66 -18.44 -7.98
C HIS A 19 49.41 -19.23 -6.90
N LYS A 20 50.71 -19.48 -7.12
CA LYS A 20 51.57 -20.29 -6.24
C LYS A 20 52.13 -19.54 -5.02
N GLY A 21 51.97 -18.21 -4.98
CA GLY A 21 52.45 -17.32 -3.91
C GLY A 21 53.99 -17.24 -3.83
N PRO A 22 54.56 -16.12 -3.36
CA PRO A 22 56.01 -15.88 -3.45
C PRO A 22 56.88 -16.76 -2.53
N PHE A 23 56.31 -17.46 -1.53
CA PHE A 23 57.09 -18.10 -0.46
C PHE A 23 56.92 -19.62 -0.31
N THR A 24 55.86 -20.25 -0.85
CA THR A 24 55.54 -21.66 -0.51
C THR A 24 55.14 -22.57 -1.67
N GLY A 25 54.89 -22.05 -2.86
CA GLY A 25 54.54 -22.86 -4.05
C GLY A 25 53.14 -23.48 -4.05
N GLN A 26 52.38 -23.40 -2.94
CA GLN A 26 51.03 -23.95 -2.75
C GLN A 26 50.04 -22.82 -2.38
N GLY A 27 49.98 -21.76 -3.18
CA GLY A 27 49.14 -20.57 -2.93
C GLY A 27 47.64 -20.86 -2.85
N HIS A 28 46.86 -20.65 -3.92
CA HIS A 28 45.40 -20.90 -3.92
C HIS A 28 45.02 -22.32 -4.35
N LYS A 29 45.96 -23.27 -4.27
CA LYS A 29 45.69 -24.66 -4.61
C LYS A 29 44.55 -25.21 -3.75
N GLY A 30 43.58 -25.85 -4.40
CA GLY A 30 42.41 -26.41 -3.70
C GLY A 30 41.26 -25.42 -3.46
N LEU A 31 41.47 -24.12 -3.68
CA LEU A 31 40.43 -23.11 -3.45
C LEU A 31 39.29 -23.24 -4.47
N TYR A 32 39.59 -23.62 -5.71
CA TYR A 32 38.57 -23.90 -6.73
C TYR A 32 37.63 -25.02 -6.27
N GLU A 33 38.18 -26.13 -5.79
CA GLU A 33 37.40 -27.25 -5.30
C GLU A 33 36.49 -26.82 -4.15
N ILE A 34 37.02 -26.10 -3.15
CA ILE A 34 36.24 -25.55 -2.02
C ILE A 34 35.06 -24.72 -2.53
N LEU A 35 35.31 -23.83 -3.50
CA LEU A 35 34.29 -22.96 -4.08
C LEU A 35 33.33 -23.67 -5.02
N THR A 36 33.59 -24.90 -5.44
CA THR A 36 32.65 -25.68 -6.27
C THR A 36 31.90 -26.76 -5.48
N THR A 37 32.47 -27.26 -4.38
CA THR A 37 31.91 -28.39 -3.62
C THR A 37 31.21 -27.98 -2.33
N SER A 38 31.54 -26.82 -1.74
CA SER A 38 30.83 -26.32 -0.56
C SER A 38 29.88 -25.18 -0.90
N TRP A 39 28.59 -25.45 -0.71
CA TRP A 39 27.55 -24.42 -0.75
C TRP A 39 27.78 -23.28 0.25
N HIS A 40 28.26 -23.58 1.46
CA HIS A 40 28.46 -22.55 2.49
C HIS A 40 29.67 -21.66 2.18
N ALA A 41 30.72 -22.17 1.54
CA ALA A 41 31.84 -21.37 1.08
C ALA A 41 31.42 -20.40 -0.06
N GLN A 42 30.63 -20.89 -1.03
CA GLN A 42 30.07 -20.06 -2.11
C GLN A 42 29.14 -18.97 -1.55
N LEU A 43 28.18 -19.37 -0.71
CA LEU A 43 27.21 -18.46 -0.12
C LEU A 43 27.90 -17.41 0.76
N SER A 44 28.92 -17.78 1.53
CA SER A 44 29.72 -16.84 2.31
C SER A 44 30.36 -15.75 1.43
N LEU A 45 31.00 -16.10 0.32
CA LEU A 45 31.63 -15.13 -0.56
C LEU A 45 30.59 -14.26 -1.29
N ASN A 46 29.50 -14.86 -1.75
CA ASN A 46 28.43 -14.13 -2.43
C ASN A 46 27.77 -13.10 -1.50
N LEU A 47 27.49 -13.48 -0.25
CA LEU A 47 26.96 -12.58 0.77
C LEU A 47 27.95 -11.45 1.10
N ALA A 48 29.26 -11.73 1.19
CA ALA A 48 30.27 -10.72 1.43
C ALA A 48 30.40 -9.73 0.26
N MET A 49 30.37 -10.23 -0.99
CA MET A 49 30.44 -9.41 -2.19
C MET A 49 29.18 -8.53 -2.34
N LEU A 50 27.99 -9.13 -2.21
CA LEU A 50 26.72 -8.41 -2.29
C LEU A 50 26.58 -7.41 -1.15
N GLY A 51 26.95 -7.79 0.07
CA GLY A 51 26.96 -6.93 1.25
C GLY A 51 27.89 -5.73 1.10
N SER A 52 29.08 -5.94 0.53
CA SER A 52 30.02 -4.84 0.22
C SER A 52 29.48 -3.95 -0.90
N LEU A 53 28.91 -4.55 -1.96
CA LEU A 53 28.35 -3.81 -3.08
C LEU A 53 27.20 -2.89 -2.65
N THR A 54 26.28 -3.37 -1.81
CA THR A 54 25.17 -2.53 -1.33
C THR A 54 25.67 -1.35 -0.49
N ILE A 55 26.72 -1.52 0.33
CA ILE A 55 27.33 -0.40 1.07
C ILE A 55 27.95 0.61 0.11
N VAL A 56 28.66 0.14 -0.93
CA VAL A 56 29.20 1.01 -1.98
C VAL A 56 28.09 1.79 -2.68
N VAL A 57 26.99 1.11 -3.05
CA VAL A 57 25.81 1.72 -3.65
C VAL A 57 25.23 2.81 -2.75
N ALA A 58 25.09 2.57 -1.43
CA ALA A 58 24.61 3.59 -0.49
C ALA A 58 25.39 4.90 -0.62
N HIS A 59 26.72 4.83 -0.61
CA HIS A 59 27.59 6.01 -0.76
C HIS A 59 27.57 6.63 -2.17
N HIS A 60 27.31 5.82 -3.20
CA HIS A 60 27.21 6.30 -4.59
C HIS A 60 25.89 7.01 -4.87
N MET A 61 24.78 6.62 -4.25
CA MET A 61 23.45 7.17 -4.55
C MET A 61 23.33 8.67 -4.25
N TYR A 62 24.09 9.18 -3.29
CA TYR A 62 24.18 10.60 -3.04
C TYR A 62 25.29 11.28 -3.87
N SER A 63 26.49 10.68 -3.94
CA SER A 63 27.61 11.30 -4.66
C SER A 63 27.40 11.35 -6.17
N MET A 64 26.67 10.40 -6.75
CA MET A 64 26.33 10.33 -8.18
C MET A 64 24.86 9.92 -8.31
N PRO A 65 23.92 10.85 -8.06
CA PRO A 65 22.50 10.52 -8.05
C PRO A 65 22.06 10.03 -9.43
N PRO A 66 21.55 8.79 -9.57
CA PRO A 66 21.21 8.21 -10.87
C PRO A 66 19.95 8.85 -11.49
N TYR A 67 19.15 9.58 -10.69
CA TYR A 67 17.93 10.25 -11.13
C TYR A 67 18.00 11.76 -10.81
N PRO A 68 17.62 12.66 -11.75
CA PRO A 68 17.77 14.11 -11.58
C PRO A 68 17.09 14.70 -10.33
N TYR A 69 15.90 14.19 -9.95
CA TYR A 69 15.14 14.71 -8.81
C TYR A 69 15.48 14.03 -7.47
N LEU A 70 16.18 12.89 -7.50
CA LEU A 70 16.58 12.19 -6.29
C LEU A 70 17.52 13.04 -5.43
N ALA A 71 18.38 13.86 -6.06
CA ALA A 71 19.32 14.75 -5.37
C ALA A 71 18.64 15.80 -4.48
N THR A 72 17.41 16.21 -4.83
CA THR A 72 16.62 17.21 -4.08
C THR A 72 15.58 16.62 -3.15
N ASP A 73 15.37 15.30 -3.20
CA ASP A 73 14.56 14.57 -2.23
C ASP A 73 15.47 14.00 -1.14
N TYR A 74 15.81 14.88 -0.20
CA TYR A 74 16.75 14.61 0.89
C TYR A 74 16.37 13.40 1.72
N GLY A 75 15.09 13.20 1.90
CA GLY A 75 14.65 12.09 2.69
C GLY A 75 14.87 10.81 1.91
N THR A 76 14.49 10.76 0.62
CA THR A 76 14.62 9.55 -0.19
C THR A 76 16.08 9.14 -0.29
N GLN A 77 16.98 10.11 -0.40
CA GLN A 77 18.41 9.91 -0.24
C GLN A 77 18.79 9.29 1.10
N LEU A 78 18.30 9.86 2.22
CA LEU A 78 18.59 9.34 3.56
C LEU A 78 18.03 7.93 3.78
N SER A 79 16.83 7.62 3.30
CA SER A 79 16.21 6.30 3.43
C SER A 79 16.90 5.25 2.57
N LEU A 80 17.29 5.58 1.34
CA LEU A 80 18.04 4.66 0.48
C LEU A 80 19.43 4.39 1.07
N PHE A 81 20.12 5.43 1.55
CA PHE A 81 21.37 5.28 2.28
C PHE A 81 21.20 4.34 3.50
N THR A 82 20.24 4.65 4.37
CA THR A 82 19.90 3.86 5.56
C THR A 82 19.60 2.40 5.21
N HIS A 83 18.76 2.16 4.20
CA HIS A 83 18.36 0.84 3.73
C HIS A 83 19.55 0.00 3.24
N HIS A 84 20.33 0.55 2.31
CA HIS A 84 21.47 -0.15 1.72
C HIS A 84 22.58 -0.45 2.73
N MET A 85 22.79 0.44 3.73
CA MET A 85 23.70 0.20 4.85
C MET A 85 23.25 -0.97 5.72
N TRP A 86 21.96 -1.03 6.10
CA TRP A 86 21.41 -2.13 6.90
C TRP A 86 21.50 -3.49 6.21
N ILE A 87 21.09 -3.56 4.93
CA ILE A 87 21.21 -4.78 4.13
C ILE A 87 22.68 -5.21 4.05
N GLY A 88 23.58 -4.27 3.78
CA GLY A 88 25.00 -4.56 3.68
C GLY A 88 25.58 -5.20 4.93
N GLY A 89 25.31 -4.62 6.10
CA GLY A 89 25.76 -5.18 7.36
C GLY A 89 25.23 -6.58 7.64
N PHE A 90 23.94 -6.82 7.39
CA PHE A 90 23.35 -8.13 7.62
C PHE A 90 23.91 -9.20 6.68
N LEU A 91 24.14 -8.87 5.42
CA LEU A 91 24.78 -9.78 4.48
C LEU A 91 26.23 -10.07 4.87
N ILE A 92 26.99 -9.09 5.37
CA ILE A 92 28.36 -9.31 5.87
C ILE A 92 28.39 -10.21 7.12
N VAL A 93 27.46 -10.03 8.06
CA VAL A 93 27.35 -10.91 9.24
C VAL A 93 26.92 -12.33 8.81
N GLY A 94 25.99 -12.43 7.86
CA GLY A 94 25.60 -13.69 7.23
C GLY A 94 26.77 -14.38 6.55
N ALA A 95 27.63 -13.65 5.84
CA ALA A 95 28.83 -14.20 5.24
C ALA A 95 29.73 -14.87 6.29
N ALA A 96 30.02 -14.19 7.40
CA ALA A 96 30.82 -14.75 8.49
C ALA A 96 30.14 -15.98 9.15
N ALA A 97 28.81 -15.98 9.29
CA ALA A 97 28.08 -17.14 9.80
C ALA A 97 28.25 -18.37 8.89
N HIS A 98 28.10 -18.19 7.57
CA HIS A 98 28.28 -19.26 6.60
C HIS A 98 29.75 -19.71 6.47
N ALA A 99 30.71 -18.79 6.59
CA ALA A 99 32.13 -19.15 6.69
C ALA A 99 32.42 -20.02 7.92
N ALA A 100 31.83 -19.71 9.07
CA ALA A 100 32.01 -20.53 10.27
C ALA A 100 31.32 -21.91 10.15
N ILE A 101 30.16 -22.00 9.49
CA ILE A 101 29.52 -23.29 9.19
C ILE A 101 30.39 -24.13 8.24
N PHE A 102 30.93 -23.51 7.19
CA PHE A 102 31.90 -24.16 6.30
C PHE A 102 33.09 -24.71 7.09
N MET A 103 33.67 -23.90 7.98
CA MET A 103 34.79 -24.30 8.82
C MET A 103 34.47 -25.51 9.70
N VAL A 104 33.26 -25.61 10.26
CA VAL A 104 32.88 -26.74 11.13
C VAL A 104 32.51 -27.99 10.32
N ARG A 105 31.71 -27.83 9.27
CA ARG A 105 31.04 -28.94 8.58
C ARG A 105 31.78 -29.46 7.35
N ASP A 106 32.31 -28.56 6.52
CA ASP A 106 32.77 -28.88 5.16
C ASP A 106 34.31 -28.83 5.04
N TYR A 107 34.99 -28.10 5.92
CA TYR A 107 36.45 -28.01 5.91
C TYR A 107 37.09 -29.26 6.52
N ASP A 108 37.92 -29.94 5.71
CA ASP A 108 38.70 -31.10 6.12
C ASP A 108 40.20 -30.76 6.17
N PRO A 109 40.84 -30.73 7.36
CA PRO A 109 42.26 -30.40 7.48
C PRO A 109 43.19 -31.50 6.92
N THR A 110 42.71 -32.73 6.72
CA THR A 110 43.56 -33.85 6.26
C THR A 110 43.88 -33.77 4.77
N THR A 111 43.01 -33.12 4.00
CA THR A 111 43.16 -32.95 2.54
C THR A 111 43.70 -31.58 2.15
N ARG A 112 43.98 -30.70 3.12
CA ARG A 112 44.24 -29.26 2.93
C ARG A 112 45.51 -28.77 3.63
N TYR A 113 46.62 -29.49 3.49
CA TYR A 113 47.88 -29.14 4.15
C TYR A 113 48.64 -28.02 3.41
N ASN A 114 49.02 -26.97 4.14
CA ASN A 114 49.89 -25.87 3.68
C ASN A 114 49.35 -25.05 2.48
N ASP A 115 48.05 -25.12 2.21
CA ASP A 115 47.38 -24.21 1.27
C ASP A 115 47.15 -22.82 1.91
N LEU A 116 46.50 -21.89 1.21
CA LEU A 116 46.21 -20.55 1.73
C LEU A 116 45.41 -20.61 3.05
N LEU A 117 44.37 -21.44 3.12
CA LEU A 117 43.42 -21.44 4.22
C LEU A 117 44.03 -22.09 5.48
N ASP A 118 44.78 -23.19 5.33
CA ASP A 118 45.51 -23.82 6.44
C ASP A 118 46.55 -22.85 7.05
N ARG A 119 47.23 -22.05 6.22
CA ARG A 119 48.18 -21.03 6.72
C ARG A 119 47.48 -19.93 7.50
N VAL A 120 46.34 -19.42 7.00
CA VAL A 120 45.53 -18.44 7.75
C VAL A 120 45.10 -19.02 9.11
N LEU A 121 44.72 -20.30 9.17
CA LEU A 121 44.35 -20.96 10.41
C LEU A 121 45.53 -21.16 11.36
N ARG A 122 46.73 -21.48 10.86
CA ARG A 122 47.95 -21.59 11.68
C ARG A 122 48.40 -20.26 12.27
N HIS A 123 48.10 -19.15 11.58
CA HIS A 123 48.42 -17.80 12.04
C HIS A 123 47.24 -17.09 12.74
N ARG A 124 46.13 -17.79 13.00
CA ARG A 124 44.91 -17.20 13.58
C ARG A 124 45.14 -16.44 14.89
N ASP A 125 46.04 -16.92 15.76
CA ASP A 125 46.34 -16.26 17.04
C ASP A 125 47.04 -14.90 16.81
N ALA A 126 47.95 -14.82 15.84
CA ALA A 126 48.62 -13.57 15.47
C ALA A 126 47.63 -12.59 14.83
N ILE A 127 46.77 -13.08 13.92
CA ILE A 127 45.74 -12.27 13.25
C ILE A 127 44.78 -11.66 14.27
N ILE A 128 44.23 -12.48 15.18
CA ILE A 128 43.30 -12.00 16.21
C ILE A 128 44.00 -11.13 17.26
N SER A 129 45.24 -11.43 17.64
CA SER A 129 46.01 -10.58 18.56
C SER A 129 46.25 -9.19 17.99
N HIS A 130 46.65 -9.10 16.73
CA HIS A 130 46.86 -7.82 16.06
C HIS A 130 45.56 -7.02 15.92
N LEU A 131 44.47 -7.68 15.52
CA LEU A 131 43.17 -7.04 15.41
C LEU A 131 42.64 -6.58 16.77
N ASN A 132 42.90 -7.33 17.85
CA ASN A 132 42.60 -6.92 19.21
C ASN A 132 43.40 -5.68 19.62
N TRP A 133 44.70 -5.63 19.32
CA TRP A 133 45.52 -4.44 19.54
C TRP A 133 44.97 -3.23 18.78
N ALA A 134 44.58 -3.40 17.50
CA ALA A 134 43.99 -2.33 16.71
C ALA A 134 42.66 -1.83 17.31
N CYS A 135 41.79 -2.73 17.78
CA CYS A 135 40.54 -2.36 18.46
C CYS A 135 40.80 -1.57 19.75
N ILE A 136 41.77 -2.00 20.55
CA ILE A 136 42.15 -1.32 21.80
C ILE A 136 42.71 0.07 21.48
N PHE A 137 43.63 0.16 20.51
CA PHE A 137 44.24 1.41 20.07
C PHE A 137 43.17 2.40 19.59
N LEU A 138 42.33 2.00 18.64
CA LEU A 138 41.26 2.85 18.09
C LEU A 138 40.23 3.22 19.15
N GLY A 139 39.86 2.31 20.05
CA GLY A 139 38.91 2.58 21.13
C GLY A 139 39.43 3.63 22.11
N PHE A 140 40.65 3.46 22.63
CA PHE A 140 41.25 4.45 23.55
C PHE A 140 41.40 5.83 22.91
N HIS A 141 41.81 5.89 21.64
CA HIS A 141 41.96 7.17 20.95
C HIS A 141 40.62 7.83 20.67
N SER A 142 39.67 7.11 20.08
CA SER A 142 38.39 7.68 19.66
C SER A 142 37.56 8.21 20.84
N PHE A 143 37.35 7.41 21.89
CA PHE A 143 36.64 7.87 23.10
C PHE A 143 37.45 8.90 23.88
N GLY A 144 38.78 8.75 23.94
CA GLY A 144 39.66 9.69 24.64
C GLY A 144 39.57 11.11 24.07
N LEU A 145 39.51 11.27 22.74
CA LEU A 145 39.36 12.57 22.08
C LEU A 145 38.01 13.24 22.43
N TYR A 146 36.93 12.47 22.44
CA TYR A 146 35.61 12.96 22.83
C TYR A 146 35.53 13.35 24.31
N ILE A 147 36.04 12.50 25.21
CA ILE A 147 36.11 12.79 26.65
C ILE A 147 36.97 14.03 26.92
N HIS A 148 38.10 14.18 26.22
CA HIS A 148 38.93 15.37 26.29
C HIS A 148 38.13 16.62 25.93
N ASN A 149 37.43 16.61 24.79
CA ASN A 149 36.64 17.75 24.35
C ASN A 149 35.48 18.07 25.30
N ASP A 150 34.75 17.07 25.80
CA ASP A 150 33.71 17.29 26.82
C ASP A 150 34.29 17.85 28.13
N THR A 151 35.46 17.38 28.55
CA THR A 151 36.16 17.87 29.75
C THR A 151 36.60 19.32 29.57
N MET A 152 37.24 19.66 28.44
CA MET A 152 37.70 21.02 28.17
C MET A 152 36.52 21.99 28.00
N SER A 153 35.43 21.54 27.37
CA SER A 153 34.18 22.30 27.28
C SER A 153 33.59 22.56 28.67
N ALA A 154 33.51 21.54 29.53
CA ALA A 154 33.02 21.68 30.91
C ALA A 154 33.90 22.60 31.77
N LEU A 155 35.21 22.66 31.51
CA LEU A 155 36.15 23.56 32.17
C LEU A 155 36.16 24.98 31.57
N GLY A 156 35.34 25.26 30.55
CA GLY A 156 35.29 26.58 29.90
C GLY A 156 36.53 26.92 29.08
N ARG A 157 37.22 25.90 28.52
CA ARG A 157 38.48 26.04 27.77
C ARG A 157 38.33 25.61 26.30
N PRO A 158 37.51 26.29 25.48
CA PRO A 158 37.28 25.90 24.09
C PRO A 158 38.53 25.99 23.20
N GLN A 159 39.50 26.85 23.54
CA GLN A 159 40.78 26.97 22.82
C GLN A 159 41.68 25.74 22.96
N ASP A 160 41.41 24.86 23.92
CA ASP A 160 42.19 23.64 24.16
C ASP A 160 41.46 22.38 23.62
N MET A 161 40.35 22.57 22.90
CA MET A 161 39.58 21.49 22.27
C MET A 161 40.14 21.11 20.91
N PHE A 162 39.97 19.85 20.53
CA PHE A 162 40.15 19.40 19.16
C PHE A 162 39.00 19.91 18.30
N SER A 163 39.28 20.93 17.47
CA SER A 163 38.33 21.57 16.56
C SER A 163 39.06 22.27 15.43
N ASP A 164 38.34 22.62 14.36
CA ASP A 164 38.93 23.34 13.23
C ASP A 164 39.41 24.76 13.60
N THR A 165 38.95 25.32 14.72
CA THR A 165 39.33 26.66 15.20
C THR A 165 40.37 26.66 16.33
N ALA A 166 40.76 25.48 16.83
CA ALA A 166 41.71 25.33 17.92
C ALA A 166 42.76 24.26 17.58
N ILE A 167 42.73 23.08 18.23
CA ILE A 167 43.67 22.00 17.94
C ILE A 167 43.12 21.17 16.76
N GLN A 168 43.65 21.41 15.56
CA GLN A 168 43.14 20.78 14.34
C GLN A 168 43.66 19.34 14.18
N LEU A 169 42.75 18.40 13.92
CA LEU A 169 43.08 17.03 13.52
C LEU A 169 42.42 16.73 12.18
N GLN A 170 43.14 17.00 11.09
CA GLN A 170 42.58 16.88 9.75
C GLN A 170 42.61 15.44 9.22
N PRO A 171 41.56 14.97 8.52
CA PRO A 171 41.53 13.66 7.88
C PRO A 171 42.34 13.66 6.56
N VAL A 172 43.67 13.77 6.69
CA VAL A 172 44.62 13.98 5.58
C VAL A 172 44.44 12.97 4.43
N PHE A 173 44.27 11.69 4.74
CA PHE A 173 44.12 10.66 3.71
C PHE A 173 42.78 10.77 2.95
N ALA A 174 41.69 11.08 3.65
CA ALA A 174 40.38 11.25 3.02
C ALA A 174 40.36 12.51 2.15
N GLN A 175 40.94 13.62 2.64
CA GLN A 175 41.11 14.84 1.86
C GLN A 175 42.00 14.60 0.63
N TRP A 176 43.07 13.83 0.76
CA TRP A 176 43.94 13.46 -0.37
C TRP A 176 43.19 12.65 -1.44
N ILE A 177 42.37 11.67 -1.06
CA ILE A 177 41.52 10.91 -1.99
C ILE A 177 40.50 11.85 -2.67
N GLN A 178 39.81 12.68 -1.90
CA GLN A 178 38.81 13.63 -2.41
C GLN A 178 39.44 14.61 -3.41
N ASN A 179 40.62 15.16 -3.10
CA ASN A 179 41.38 16.03 -4.00
C ASN A 179 41.86 15.29 -5.26
N THR A 180 42.26 14.03 -5.14
CA THR A 180 42.64 13.21 -6.30
C THR A 180 41.46 13.03 -7.25
N HIS A 181 40.25 12.75 -6.73
CA HIS A 181 39.04 12.65 -7.56
C HIS A 181 38.59 13.99 -8.15
N ALA A 182 38.77 15.10 -7.42
CA ALA A 182 38.49 16.44 -7.93
C ALA A 182 39.42 16.83 -9.09
N LEU A 183 40.71 16.48 -8.99
CA LEU A 183 41.75 16.80 -9.99
C LEU A 183 41.86 15.77 -11.13
N ALA A 184 41.34 14.55 -10.94
CA ALA A 184 41.47 13.45 -11.89
C ALA A 184 41.06 13.79 -13.35
N PRO A 185 39.94 14.49 -13.62
CA PRO A 185 39.57 14.82 -15.00
C PRO A 185 40.65 15.65 -15.72
N GLY A 186 41.29 16.58 -15.02
CA GLY A 186 42.36 17.41 -15.58
C GLY A 186 43.63 16.63 -15.96
N ALA A 187 43.83 15.43 -15.41
CA ALA A 187 45.00 14.58 -15.65
C ALA A 187 44.73 13.37 -16.56
N THR A 188 43.52 12.78 -16.51
CA THR A 188 43.17 11.54 -17.23
C THR A 188 42.20 11.72 -18.38
N ALA A 189 41.50 12.86 -18.46
CA ALA A 189 40.52 13.16 -19.50
C ALA A 189 40.59 14.66 -19.90
N PRO A 190 41.58 15.09 -20.71
CA PRO A 190 41.90 16.50 -20.99
C PRO A 190 40.78 17.36 -21.61
N GLY A 191 39.62 16.79 -21.94
CA GLY A 191 38.43 17.49 -22.42
C GLY A 191 37.23 17.51 -21.46
N ALA A 192 37.36 16.90 -20.28
CA ALA A 192 36.32 16.93 -19.26
C ALA A 192 36.37 18.27 -18.49
N THR A 193 35.27 19.04 -18.55
CA THR A 193 35.16 20.36 -17.91
C THR A 193 34.72 20.30 -16.45
N ALA A 194 34.46 19.11 -15.89
CA ALA A 194 33.98 18.92 -14.53
C ALA A 194 34.51 17.61 -13.90
N SER A 195 34.51 17.54 -12.56
CA SER A 195 34.82 16.34 -11.78
C SER A 195 33.78 15.23 -11.98
N THR A 196 34.15 13.97 -11.69
CA THR A 196 33.23 12.81 -11.77
C THR A 196 32.04 12.93 -10.82
N SER A 197 32.16 13.78 -9.79
CA SER A 197 31.06 14.31 -9.00
C SER A 197 31.46 15.62 -8.35
N LEU A 198 30.51 16.56 -8.30
CA LEU A 198 30.63 17.85 -7.63
C LEU A 198 30.79 17.72 -6.10
N THR A 199 30.51 16.54 -5.52
CA THR A 199 30.79 16.28 -4.10
C THR A 199 32.27 16.21 -3.78
N TRP A 200 33.12 15.92 -4.77
CA TRP A 200 34.57 15.79 -4.58
C TRP A 200 35.29 17.15 -4.49
N GLY A 201 34.66 18.25 -4.94
CA GLY A 201 35.26 19.58 -4.98
C GLY A 201 34.88 20.35 -6.25
N GLY A 202 35.14 21.66 -6.28
CA GLY A 202 34.91 22.51 -7.46
C GLY A 202 34.16 23.83 -7.20
N GLY A 203 33.64 24.06 -5.99
CA GLY A 203 32.98 25.33 -5.60
C GLY A 203 31.58 25.57 -6.19
N ASP A 204 31.20 24.85 -7.25
CA ASP A 204 29.92 25.04 -7.93
C ASP A 204 28.75 24.40 -7.16
N LEU A 205 27.77 25.24 -6.80
CA LEU A 205 26.48 24.85 -6.24
C LEU A 205 25.53 24.40 -7.36
N VAL A 206 24.95 23.21 -7.23
CA VAL A 206 23.81 22.81 -8.06
C VAL A 206 22.53 22.98 -7.26
N ALA A 207 21.65 23.87 -7.71
CA ALA A 207 20.34 24.08 -7.13
C ALA A 207 19.24 23.69 -8.12
N VAL A 208 18.21 22.99 -7.64
CA VAL A 208 17.03 22.62 -8.43
C VAL A 208 15.79 22.99 -7.62
N GLY A 209 14.91 23.83 -8.18
CA GLY A 209 13.68 24.25 -7.51
C GLY A 209 13.88 24.96 -6.17
N GLY A 210 14.94 25.78 -6.05
CA GLY A 210 15.26 26.51 -4.81
C GLY A 210 15.87 25.63 -3.70
N LYS A 211 16.19 24.37 -3.98
CA LYS A 211 16.88 23.44 -3.05
C LYS A 211 18.28 23.11 -3.55
N VAL A 212 19.20 22.90 -2.62
CA VAL A 212 20.56 22.40 -2.93
C VAL A 212 20.45 20.94 -3.38
N ALA A 213 20.88 20.63 -4.61
CA ALA A 213 20.95 19.26 -5.13
C ALA A 213 22.32 18.63 -4.87
N LEU A 214 23.42 19.36 -5.15
CA LEU A 214 24.80 18.92 -4.91
C LEU A 214 25.66 20.10 -4.45
N LEU A 215 26.54 19.83 -3.48
CA LEU A 215 27.53 20.75 -2.91
C LEU A 215 28.79 19.96 -2.52
N PRO A 216 30.01 20.52 -2.63
CA PRO A 216 31.20 19.89 -2.06
C PRO A 216 31.05 19.64 -0.56
N ILE A 217 31.46 18.46 -0.08
CA ILE A 217 31.44 18.13 1.35
C ILE A 217 32.84 18.39 1.93
N PRO A 218 33.03 19.45 2.74
CA PRO A 218 34.30 19.65 3.41
C PRO A 218 34.50 18.61 4.51
N LEU A 219 35.71 18.06 4.61
CA LEU A 219 36.11 17.16 5.68
C LEU A 219 37.02 17.89 6.67
N GLY A 220 36.64 17.96 7.95
CA GLY A 220 37.37 18.67 9.00
C GLY A 220 37.65 17.80 10.23
N THR A 221 37.98 18.46 11.34
CA THR A 221 38.31 17.81 12.62
C THR A 221 37.14 16.98 13.16
N ALA A 222 35.91 17.48 13.01
CA ALA A 222 34.69 16.75 13.37
C ALA A 222 34.56 15.41 12.62
N ASP A 223 34.81 15.42 11.30
CA ASP A 223 34.79 14.22 10.47
C ASP A 223 35.88 13.23 10.89
N PHE A 224 37.08 13.71 11.24
CA PHE A 224 38.15 12.85 11.78
C PHE A 224 37.71 12.13 13.06
N LEU A 225 37.13 12.84 14.02
CA LEU A 225 36.69 12.28 15.31
C LEU A 225 35.65 11.17 15.13
N VAL A 226 34.60 11.41 14.34
CA VAL A 226 33.54 10.40 14.11
C VAL A 226 34.02 9.22 13.27
N HIS A 227 34.89 9.45 12.28
CA HIS A 227 35.49 8.35 11.50
C HIS A 227 36.36 7.43 12.37
N HIS A 228 36.99 7.94 13.44
CA HIS A 228 37.74 7.10 14.38
C HIS A 228 36.83 6.19 15.22
N ILE A 229 35.66 6.70 15.65
CA ILE A 229 34.64 5.88 16.32
C ILE A 229 34.12 4.82 15.35
N HIS A 230 33.84 5.20 14.10
CA HIS A 230 33.39 4.25 13.08
C HIS A 230 34.45 3.18 12.78
N ALA A 231 35.72 3.57 12.67
CA ALA A 231 36.82 2.63 12.50
C ALA A 231 36.89 1.66 13.69
N PHE A 232 36.78 2.15 14.93
CA PHE A 232 36.71 1.28 16.11
C PHE A 232 35.57 0.26 16.01
N THR A 233 34.34 0.68 15.71
CA THR A 233 33.17 -0.23 15.63
C THR A 233 33.28 -1.24 14.49
N ILE A 234 33.83 -0.85 13.33
CA ILE A 234 34.12 -1.78 12.23
C ILE A 234 35.12 -2.83 12.69
N HIS A 235 36.25 -2.42 13.25
CA HIS A 235 37.32 -3.34 13.63
C HIS A 235 36.88 -4.30 14.73
N VAL A 236 36.07 -3.84 15.69
CA VAL A 236 35.45 -4.71 16.70
C VAL A 236 34.50 -5.72 16.07
N THR A 237 33.67 -5.28 15.12
CA THR A 237 32.77 -6.20 14.38
C THR A 237 33.58 -7.26 13.61
N VAL A 238 34.64 -6.85 12.91
CA VAL A 238 35.55 -7.77 12.21
C VAL A 238 36.24 -8.71 13.20
N LEU A 239 36.69 -8.22 14.36
CA LEU A 239 37.31 -9.03 15.41
C LEU A 239 36.39 -10.17 15.86
N ILE A 240 35.14 -9.84 16.14
CA ILE A 240 34.14 -10.79 16.60
C ILE A 240 33.83 -11.83 15.52
N LEU A 241 33.51 -11.37 14.30
CA LEU A 241 33.14 -12.26 13.20
C LEU A 241 34.31 -13.17 12.79
N LEU A 242 35.51 -12.60 12.61
CA LEU A 242 36.69 -13.34 12.18
C LEU A 242 37.16 -14.32 13.26
N LYS A 243 37.09 -13.96 14.54
CA LYS A 243 37.35 -14.89 15.64
C LYS A 243 36.36 -16.05 15.64
N GLY A 244 35.08 -15.77 15.37
CA GLY A 244 34.04 -16.80 15.22
C GLY A 244 34.34 -17.81 14.11
N VAL A 245 34.91 -17.36 12.99
CA VAL A 245 35.31 -18.22 11.85
C VAL A 245 36.59 -18.99 12.15
N LEU A 246 37.68 -18.31 12.54
CA LEU A 246 39.02 -18.92 12.69
C LEU A 246 39.11 -19.91 13.86
N PHE A 247 38.29 -19.72 14.90
CA PHE A 247 38.22 -20.60 16.08
C PHE A 247 36.96 -21.48 16.10
N ALA A 248 36.25 -21.62 14.96
CA ALA A 248 35.04 -22.41 14.86
C ALA A 248 35.30 -23.91 15.14
N ARG A 249 36.45 -24.44 14.68
CA ARG A 249 36.81 -25.87 14.83
C ARG A 249 37.51 -26.22 16.14
N SER A 250 38.32 -25.31 16.67
CA SER A 250 39.10 -25.54 17.90
C SER A 250 39.54 -24.24 18.54
N SER A 251 39.69 -24.27 19.87
CA SER A 251 40.24 -23.19 20.68
C SER A 251 41.01 -23.76 21.88
N ARG A 252 41.77 -22.92 22.59
CA ARG A 252 42.53 -23.36 23.77
C ARG A 252 41.65 -23.89 24.91
N LEU A 253 40.44 -23.34 25.08
CA LEU A 253 39.51 -23.72 26.16
C LEU A 253 38.60 -24.90 25.78
N ILE A 254 38.25 -25.00 24.49
CA ILE A 254 37.43 -26.07 23.94
C ILE A 254 38.12 -26.55 22.66
N PRO A 255 38.95 -27.61 22.74
CA PRO A 255 39.70 -28.12 21.59
C PRO A 255 38.84 -28.90 20.60
N ASP A 256 37.69 -29.42 21.04
CA ASP A 256 36.80 -30.35 20.33
C ASP A 256 35.56 -29.69 19.69
N LYS A 257 35.57 -28.37 19.45
CA LYS A 257 34.41 -27.63 18.89
C LYS A 257 33.90 -28.20 17.56
N ALA A 258 34.77 -28.76 16.73
CA ALA A 258 34.38 -29.40 15.47
C ALA A 258 33.35 -30.53 15.67
N ASN A 259 33.38 -31.23 16.81
CA ASN A 259 32.44 -32.30 17.14
C ASN A 259 31.15 -31.76 17.79
N LEU A 260 31.22 -30.60 18.45
CA LEU A 260 30.07 -29.95 19.09
C LEU A 260 29.19 -29.19 18.09
N GLY A 261 29.70 -28.91 16.89
CA GLY A 261 28.97 -28.25 15.81
C GLY A 261 28.96 -26.72 15.90
N PHE A 262 28.17 -26.08 15.04
CA PHE A 262 28.08 -24.62 14.92
C PHE A 262 27.47 -23.94 16.16
N ARG A 263 26.58 -24.67 16.88
CA ARG A 263 25.85 -24.20 18.06
C ARG A 263 25.90 -25.27 19.15
N PHE A 264 26.36 -24.89 20.34
CA PHE A 264 26.38 -25.75 21.52
C PHE A 264 26.15 -24.92 22.81
N PRO A 265 25.55 -25.50 23.87
CA PRO A 265 25.25 -24.78 25.11
C PRO A 265 26.51 -24.45 25.93
N CYS A 266 26.37 -23.54 26.89
CA CYS A 266 27.42 -23.24 27.84
C CYS A 266 27.69 -24.48 28.72
N ASP A 267 28.88 -25.06 28.59
CA ASP A 267 29.37 -26.02 29.59
C ASP A 267 29.56 -25.26 30.90
N GLY A 268 29.00 -25.79 31.99
CA GLY A 268 29.05 -25.17 33.32
C GLY A 268 30.47 -24.99 33.87
N PRO A 269 30.61 -24.72 35.18
CA PRO A 269 31.89 -24.35 35.81
C PRO A 269 33.06 -25.32 35.56
N GLY A 270 32.78 -26.59 35.23
CA GLY A 270 33.78 -27.65 35.00
C GLY A 270 34.73 -27.45 33.81
N ARG A 271 34.49 -26.45 32.94
CA ARG A 271 35.42 -26.03 31.86
C ARG A 271 35.67 -24.51 31.82
N GLY A 272 35.64 -23.84 32.97
CA GLY A 272 36.06 -22.43 33.10
C GLY A 272 34.97 -21.37 32.90
N GLY A 273 33.69 -21.74 32.86
CA GLY A 273 32.56 -20.80 32.92
C GLY A 273 32.38 -19.87 31.71
N THR A 274 32.96 -20.19 30.55
CA THR A 274 32.90 -19.30 29.38
C THR A 274 31.60 -19.49 28.57
N CYS A 275 30.65 -18.57 28.74
CA CYS A 275 29.31 -18.63 28.13
C CYS A 275 29.16 -17.97 26.73
N GLN A 276 30.24 -17.78 25.97
CA GLN A 276 30.25 -17.09 24.66
C GLN A 276 31.38 -17.60 23.75
N VAL A 277 31.32 -18.86 23.33
CA VAL A 277 32.45 -19.53 22.66
C VAL A 277 32.05 -20.30 21.41
N SER A 278 30.76 -20.51 21.15
CA SER A 278 30.30 -21.12 19.89
C SER A 278 30.40 -20.11 18.74
N ALA A 279 30.42 -20.62 17.50
CA ALA A 279 30.37 -19.75 16.32
C ALA A 279 29.06 -18.95 16.27
N TRP A 280 27.95 -19.56 16.69
CA TRP A 280 26.64 -18.91 16.84
C TRP A 280 26.66 -17.72 17.81
N ASP A 281 27.39 -17.81 18.93
CA ASP A 281 27.54 -16.69 19.88
C ASP A 281 28.25 -15.48 19.24
N HIS A 282 29.22 -15.73 18.35
CA HIS A 282 29.93 -14.67 17.63
C HIS A 282 29.07 -14.04 16.53
N VAL A 283 28.12 -14.78 15.93
CA VAL A 283 27.13 -14.20 15.00
C VAL A 283 26.22 -13.22 15.73
N PHE A 284 25.73 -13.58 16.92
CA PHE A 284 24.90 -12.67 17.72
C PHE A 284 25.63 -11.40 18.13
N LEU A 285 26.85 -11.55 18.67
CA LEU A 285 27.66 -10.41 19.06
C LEU A 285 28.07 -9.58 17.83
N GLY A 286 28.29 -10.24 16.70
CA GLY A 286 28.53 -9.61 15.41
C GLY A 286 27.35 -8.79 14.91
N LEU A 287 26.10 -9.28 15.04
CA LEU A 287 24.90 -8.53 14.71
C LEU A 287 24.75 -7.28 15.60
N PHE A 288 25.01 -7.40 16.90
CA PHE A 288 24.98 -6.29 17.84
C PHE A 288 25.99 -5.20 17.46
N TRP A 289 27.26 -5.56 17.22
CA TRP A 289 28.30 -4.59 16.88
C TRP A 289 28.15 -4.03 15.46
N MET A 290 27.68 -4.85 14.51
CA MET A 290 27.33 -4.39 13.17
C MET A 290 26.22 -3.33 13.22
N TYR A 291 25.19 -3.53 14.04
CA TYR A 291 24.14 -2.53 14.24
C TYR A 291 24.69 -1.20 14.74
N ASN A 292 25.56 -1.24 15.76
CA ASN A 292 26.17 -0.03 16.30
C ASN A 292 27.08 0.66 15.27
N SER A 293 27.86 -0.12 14.52
CA SER A 293 28.72 0.40 13.45
C SER A 293 27.92 1.12 12.38
N ILE A 294 26.83 0.51 11.91
CA ILE A 294 25.94 1.10 10.90
C ILE A 294 25.23 2.34 11.46
N SER A 295 24.76 2.29 12.70
CA SER A 295 24.08 3.41 13.34
C SER A 295 24.97 4.66 13.35
N VAL A 296 26.26 4.53 13.72
CA VAL A 296 27.22 5.65 13.69
C VAL A 296 27.30 6.28 12.29
N VAL A 297 27.36 5.47 11.23
CA VAL A 297 27.44 5.96 9.84
C VAL A 297 26.17 6.68 9.42
N ILE A 298 25.00 6.09 9.72
CA ILE A 298 23.73 6.65 9.28
C ILE A 298 23.45 7.96 10.00
N PHE A 299 23.68 8.03 11.32
CA PHE A 299 23.49 9.27 12.07
C PHE A 299 24.53 10.33 11.69
N HIS A 300 25.78 9.94 11.44
CA HIS A 300 26.79 10.83 10.88
C HIS A 300 26.37 11.41 9.53
N PHE A 301 26.03 10.56 8.56
CA PHE A 301 25.57 10.97 7.25
C PHE A 301 24.37 11.90 7.37
N SER A 302 23.36 11.51 8.16
CA SER A 302 22.16 12.33 8.38
C SER A 302 22.48 13.72 8.92
N TRP A 303 23.32 13.83 9.95
CA TRP A 303 23.66 15.14 10.53
C TRP A 303 24.53 15.98 9.60
N LYS A 304 25.59 15.38 9.04
CA LYS A 304 26.52 16.05 8.12
C LYS A 304 25.78 16.60 6.91
N MET A 305 24.92 15.80 6.30
CA MET A 305 24.15 16.21 5.13
C MET A 305 23.21 17.39 5.43
N GLN A 306 22.52 17.38 6.56
CA GLN A 306 21.62 18.48 6.93
C GLN A 306 22.32 19.77 7.35
N SER A 307 23.53 19.63 7.88
CA SER A 307 24.33 20.74 8.36
C SER A 307 25.08 21.43 7.22
N ASP A 308 25.67 20.64 6.32
CA ASP A 308 26.72 21.14 5.43
C ASP A 308 26.30 21.09 3.94
N VAL A 309 25.20 20.42 3.59
CA VAL A 309 24.77 20.27 2.19
C VAL A 309 23.31 20.68 1.99
N TRP A 310 22.37 19.97 2.60
CA TRP A 310 20.94 20.12 2.36
C TRP A 310 20.44 21.45 2.92
N GLY A 311 19.63 22.14 2.11
CA GLY A 311 19.18 23.49 2.42
C GLY A 311 18.39 24.13 1.30
N SER A 312 17.89 25.33 1.55
CA SER A 312 17.27 26.18 0.54
C SER A 312 18.28 27.19 0.00
N VAL A 313 18.10 27.59 -1.26
CA VAL A 313 18.90 28.61 -1.94
C VAL A 313 18.00 29.82 -2.14
N SER A 314 18.43 30.98 -1.63
CA SER A 314 17.74 32.25 -1.84
C SER A 314 17.99 32.81 -3.25
N ASP A 315 17.19 33.80 -3.66
CA ASP A 315 17.35 34.50 -4.94
C ASP A 315 18.72 35.20 -5.09
N GLN A 316 19.41 35.45 -3.97
CA GLN A 316 20.76 36.02 -3.93
C GLN A 316 21.88 34.94 -3.97
N GLY A 317 21.52 33.66 -4.12
CA GLY A 317 22.47 32.54 -4.16
C GLY A 317 22.98 32.10 -2.78
N VAL A 318 22.47 32.66 -1.69
CA VAL A 318 22.86 32.27 -0.32
C VAL A 318 22.15 30.98 0.07
N VAL A 319 22.92 29.99 0.55
CA VAL A 319 22.44 28.69 1.03
C VAL A 319 22.09 28.77 2.53
N THR A 320 20.90 28.29 2.89
CA THR A 320 20.48 28.11 4.29
C THR A 320 20.31 26.62 4.59
N HIS A 321 21.20 26.06 5.41
CA HIS A 321 21.19 24.63 5.76
C HIS A 321 20.12 24.26 6.79
N ILE A 322 19.64 23.02 6.74
CA ILE A 322 18.54 22.52 7.59
C ILE A 322 18.86 22.64 9.09
N THR A 323 20.10 22.37 9.50
CA THR A 323 20.55 22.51 10.89
C THR A 323 21.53 23.66 11.11
N GLY A 324 21.57 24.62 10.19
CA GLY A 324 22.35 25.85 10.33
C GLY A 324 23.87 25.64 10.42
N GLY A 325 24.43 24.59 9.81
CA GLY A 325 25.89 24.39 9.80
C GLY A 325 26.49 23.92 11.13
N ASN A 326 25.69 23.40 12.05
CA ASN A 326 26.15 23.11 13.42
C ASN A 326 26.99 21.84 13.58
N PHE A 327 27.15 20.99 12.57
CA PHE A 327 27.88 19.72 12.68
C PHE A 327 29.33 19.93 13.10
N ALA A 328 30.09 20.78 12.40
CA ALA A 328 31.51 21.00 12.68
C ALA A 328 31.79 21.58 14.08
N GLN A 329 30.80 22.28 14.67
CA GLN A 329 30.92 22.92 15.97
C GLN A 329 30.46 22.02 17.12
N SER A 330 29.33 21.32 16.97
CA SER A 330 28.72 20.54 18.05
C SER A 330 29.19 19.09 18.09
N SER A 331 29.40 18.46 16.93
CA SER A 331 29.67 17.01 16.86
C SER A 331 31.05 16.59 17.41
N ILE A 332 31.90 17.54 17.81
CA ILE A 332 33.19 17.26 18.45
C ILE A 332 33.09 16.89 19.93
N THR A 333 31.89 16.84 20.50
CA THR A 333 31.60 16.46 21.91
C THR A 333 30.48 15.43 21.99
N ILE A 334 30.49 14.54 23.00
CA ILE A 334 29.40 13.58 23.24
C ILE A 334 28.12 14.34 23.57
N ASN A 335 28.22 15.40 24.37
CA ASN A 335 27.08 16.24 24.68
C ASN A 335 26.47 16.88 23.44
N GLY A 336 27.26 17.27 22.43
CA GLY A 336 26.74 17.75 21.16
C GLY A 336 25.94 16.68 20.40
N TRP A 337 26.45 15.45 20.31
CA TRP A 337 25.70 14.33 19.71
C TRP A 337 24.38 14.04 20.44
N LEU A 338 24.37 14.07 21.78
CA LEU A 338 23.18 13.82 22.57
C LEU A 338 22.19 14.99 22.51
N ARG A 339 22.64 16.21 22.83
CA ARG A 339 21.79 17.40 22.98
C ARG A 339 21.43 18.02 21.64
N ASP A 340 22.43 18.36 20.81
CA ASP A 340 22.25 19.19 19.61
C ASP A 340 21.74 18.39 18.41
N PHE A 341 21.88 17.07 18.46
CA PHE A 341 21.38 16.16 17.43
C PHE A 341 20.29 15.24 17.94
N LEU A 342 20.60 14.22 18.76
CA LEU A 342 19.62 13.18 19.10
C LEU A 342 18.39 13.71 19.86
N TRP A 343 18.57 14.49 20.93
CA TRP A 343 17.46 15.04 21.71
C TRP A 343 16.72 16.14 20.98
N ALA A 344 17.46 17.10 20.40
CA ALA A 344 16.87 18.19 19.63
C ALA A 344 15.97 17.66 18.51
N GLN A 345 16.42 16.63 17.78
CA GLN A 345 15.67 16.08 16.66
C GLN A 345 14.59 15.07 17.09
N ALA A 346 14.83 14.27 18.13
CA ALA A 346 13.80 13.39 18.68
C ALA A 346 12.62 14.17 19.26
N SER A 347 12.84 15.39 19.77
CA SER A 347 11.76 16.24 20.29
C SER A 347 10.65 16.48 19.25
N GLN A 348 11.01 16.68 17.98
CA GLN A 348 10.05 16.88 16.88
C GLN A 348 9.25 15.60 16.58
N VAL A 349 9.90 14.44 16.65
CA VAL A 349 9.26 13.13 16.45
C VAL A 349 8.28 12.82 17.59
N ILE A 350 8.67 13.11 18.83
CA ILE A 350 7.85 12.90 20.02
C ILE A 350 6.67 13.89 20.06
N GLN A 351 6.87 15.12 19.59
CA GLN A 351 5.83 16.15 19.52
C GLN A 351 4.95 16.04 18.26
N SER A 352 5.13 15.02 17.42
CA SER A 352 4.34 14.82 16.19
C SER A 352 2.85 14.47 16.44
N TYR A 353 2.42 14.36 17.70
CA TYR A 353 1.05 14.09 18.09
C TYR A 353 0.08 15.15 17.54
N GLY A 354 -0.96 14.72 16.83
CA GLY A 354 -1.90 15.63 16.15
C GLY A 354 -1.44 16.13 14.77
N SER A 355 -0.29 15.67 14.26
CA SER A 355 0.16 15.92 12.89
C SER A 355 0.04 14.68 12.00
N SER A 356 0.25 14.85 10.69
CA SER A 356 0.35 13.74 9.72
C SER A 356 1.54 12.80 9.98
N LEU A 357 2.43 13.13 10.92
CA LEU A 357 3.59 12.35 11.33
C LEU A 357 3.34 11.53 12.61
N SER A 358 2.14 11.64 13.21
CA SER A 358 1.80 11.03 14.52
C SER A 358 1.99 9.51 14.57
N ALA A 359 1.77 8.81 13.46
CA ALA A 359 2.05 7.37 13.36
C ALA A 359 3.53 7.07 13.62
N TYR A 360 4.45 7.85 13.02
CA TYR A 360 5.89 7.69 13.26
C TYR A 360 6.30 8.07 14.68
N GLY A 361 5.62 9.02 15.32
CA GLY A 361 5.79 9.29 16.75
C GLY A 361 5.43 8.07 17.62
N LEU A 362 4.31 7.41 17.33
CA LEU A 362 3.90 6.17 18.03
C LEU A 362 4.84 5.00 17.73
N PHE A 363 5.23 4.81 16.47
CA PHE A 363 6.21 3.81 16.07
C PHE A 363 7.57 4.06 16.72
N PHE A 364 8.04 5.31 16.78
CA PHE A 364 9.28 5.69 17.45
C PHE A 364 9.22 5.33 18.93
N LEU A 365 8.15 5.69 19.65
CA LEU A 365 7.99 5.36 21.07
C LEU A 365 7.90 3.85 21.32
N GLY A 366 7.09 3.13 20.54
CA GLY A 366 6.92 1.68 20.65
C GLY A 366 8.20 0.91 20.32
N ALA A 367 8.86 1.28 19.22
CA ALA A 367 10.14 0.68 18.81
C ALA A 367 11.26 1.00 19.80
N HIS A 368 11.31 2.23 20.32
CA HIS A 368 12.30 2.64 21.31
C HIS A 368 12.10 1.89 22.63
N PHE A 369 10.86 1.66 23.05
CA PHE A 369 10.54 0.81 24.20
C PHE A 369 11.02 -0.62 23.99
N VAL A 370 10.73 -1.22 22.82
CA VAL A 370 11.21 -2.56 22.44
C VAL A 370 12.73 -2.63 22.43
N TRP A 371 13.40 -1.60 21.89
CA TRP A 371 14.85 -1.49 21.88
C TRP A 371 15.43 -1.37 23.29
N ALA A 372 14.90 -0.50 24.15
CA ALA A 372 15.38 -0.33 25.52
C ALA A 372 15.18 -1.60 26.36
N PHE A 373 14.03 -2.26 26.21
CA PHE A 373 13.72 -3.51 26.90
C PHE A 373 14.63 -4.66 26.47
N SER A 374 15.12 -4.63 25.23
CA SER A 374 16.03 -5.65 24.70
C SER A 374 17.36 -5.75 25.47
N LEU A 375 17.84 -4.65 26.07
CA LEU A 375 19.06 -4.63 26.88
C LEU A 375 18.95 -5.55 28.09
N MET A 376 17.75 -5.68 28.65
CA MET A 376 17.47 -6.58 29.77
C MET A 376 17.60 -8.06 29.36
N PHE A 377 17.28 -8.41 28.11
CA PHE A 377 17.44 -9.77 27.59
C PHE A 377 18.86 -10.08 27.10
N LEU A 378 19.60 -9.05 26.66
CA LEU A 378 20.97 -9.17 26.18
C LEU A 378 21.99 -9.36 27.30
N PHE A 379 21.82 -8.64 28.41
CA PHE A 379 22.85 -8.53 29.47
C PHE A 379 22.45 -9.14 30.82
N SER A 380 21.19 -9.53 31.06
CA SER A 380 20.79 -10.20 32.31
C SER A 380 20.90 -11.73 32.22
N GLY A 381 21.48 -12.35 33.25
CA GLY A 381 21.65 -13.80 33.34
C GLY A 381 20.38 -14.55 33.72
N ARG A 382 20.25 -15.83 33.30
CA ARG A 382 19.10 -16.71 33.60
C ARG A 382 18.78 -16.81 35.10
N GLY A 383 19.80 -16.78 35.96
CA GLY A 383 19.62 -16.87 37.42
C GLY A 383 18.79 -15.71 37.99
N TYR A 384 19.04 -14.48 37.55
CA TYR A 384 18.31 -13.29 38.02
C TYR A 384 16.81 -13.36 37.70
N TRP A 385 16.46 -13.79 36.48
CA TRP A 385 15.07 -13.93 36.05
C TRP A 385 14.36 -15.13 36.68
N GLN A 386 15.08 -16.21 36.91
CA GLN A 386 14.53 -17.39 37.57
C GLN A 386 14.18 -17.08 39.04
N GLU A 387 15.05 -16.36 39.76
CA GLU A 387 14.79 -15.86 41.13
C GLU A 387 13.58 -14.91 41.20
N LEU A 388 13.45 -14.00 40.23
CA LEU A 388 12.31 -13.08 40.15
C LEU A 388 11.00 -13.84 39.86
N ILE A 389 11.00 -14.77 38.91
CA ILE A 389 9.83 -15.58 38.57
C ILE A 389 9.45 -16.47 39.77
N GLU A 390 10.42 -17.06 40.47
CA GLU A 390 10.18 -17.85 41.68
C GLU A 390 9.62 -17.00 42.82
N SER A 391 10.08 -15.75 42.96
CA SER A 391 9.53 -14.77 43.91
C SER A 391 8.09 -14.38 43.58
N ILE A 392 7.78 -14.18 42.29
CA ILE A 392 6.42 -13.88 41.80
C ILE A 392 5.49 -15.10 41.98
N VAL A 393 5.96 -16.31 41.68
CA VAL A 393 5.20 -17.55 41.88
C VAL A 393 4.96 -17.82 43.38
N TRP A 394 5.95 -17.55 44.23
CA TRP A 394 5.79 -17.58 45.68
C TRP A 394 4.73 -16.58 46.17
N ALA A 395 4.74 -15.34 45.66
CA ALA A 395 3.74 -14.33 46.00
C ALA A 395 2.33 -14.71 45.53
N HIS A 396 2.18 -15.21 44.30
CA HIS A 396 0.89 -15.69 43.78
C HIS A 396 0.36 -16.91 44.55
N ASN A 397 1.24 -17.81 45.00
CA ASN A 397 0.88 -18.93 45.87
C ASN A 397 0.39 -18.46 47.24
N LYS A 398 0.98 -17.40 47.82
CA LYS A 398 0.50 -16.80 49.07
C LYS A 398 -0.85 -16.09 48.92
N LEU A 399 -1.11 -15.51 47.74
CA LEU A 399 -2.35 -14.81 47.42
C LEU A 399 -3.45 -15.72 46.82
N LYS A 400 -3.19 -17.02 46.65
CA LYS A 400 -4.09 -18.01 46.02
C LYS A 400 -4.54 -17.67 44.59
N VAL A 401 -3.73 -16.91 43.85
CA VAL A 401 -3.97 -16.52 42.44
C VAL A 401 -3.02 -17.24 41.47
N ALA A 402 -2.38 -18.32 41.91
CA ALA A 402 -1.38 -19.02 41.13
C ALA A 402 -1.97 -19.63 39.84
N PRO A 403 -1.46 -19.28 38.65
CA PRO A 403 -1.85 -19.93 37.40
C PRO A 403 -1.38 -21.39 37.36
N ALA A 404 -2.11 -22.27 36.67
CA ALA A 404 -1.81 -23.70 36.54
C ALA A 404 -0.54 -24.03 35.73
N THR A 405 0.14 -23.02 35.18
CA THR A 405 1.38 -23.14 34.41
C THR A 405 2.56 -22.63 35.22
N GLN A 406 3.61 -23.45 35.40
CA GLN A 406 4.87 -22.99 35.98
C GLN A 406 5.65 -22.15 34.96
N PRO A 407 5.77 -20.82 35.15
CA PRO A 407 6.59 -20.01 34.26
C PRO A 407 8.06 -20.36 34.50
N ARG A 408 8.84 -20.53 33.42
CA ARG A 408 10.27 -20.82 33.48
C ARG A 408 11.02 -19.76 32.69
N ALA A 409 12.14 -19.26 33.23
CA ALA A 409 12.98 -18.33 32.49
C ALA A 409 13.51 -18.98 31.20
N LEU A 410 13.56 -18.21 30.11
CA LEU A 410 14.17 -18.64 28.85
C LEU A 410 15.61 -19.13 29.09
N SER A 411 16.07 -20.11 28.30
CA SER A 411 17.50 -20.45 28.29
C SER A 411 18.34 -19.24 27.86
N ILE A 412 19.60 -19.17 28.28
CA ILE A 412 20.50 -18.05 27.94
C ILE A 412 20.54 -17.81 26.42
N ILE A 413 20.51 -18.88 25.62
CA ILE A 413 20.52 -18.80 24.16
C ILE A 413 19.19 -18.24 23.62
N GLN A 414 18.05 -18.69 24.16
CA GLN A 414 16.74 -18.17 23.76
C GLN A 414 16.56 -16.71 24.17
N GLY A 415 16.94 -16.35 25.41
CA GLY A 415 16.90 -14.98 25.90
C GLY A 415 17.76 -14.04 25.06
N ARG A 416 18.99 -14.45 24.71
CA ARG A 416 19.86 -13.66 23.81
C ARG A 416 19.32 -13.56 22.39
N ALA A 417 18.76 -14.63 21.83
CA ALA A 417 18.16 -14.58 20.50
C ALA A 417 16.98 -13.59 20.46
N VAL A 418 16.11 -13.64 21.49
CA VAL A 418 15.01 -12.69 21.68
C VAL A 418 15.56 -11.28 21.88
N GLY A 419 16.57 -11.10 22.74
CA GLY A 419 17.21 -9.81 23.00
C GLY A 419 17.85 -9.18 21.76
N VAL A 420 18.66 -9.92 21.00
CA VAL A 420 19.24 -9.42 19.73
C VAL A 420 18.13 -9.09 18.73
N THR A 421 17.08 -9.92 18.63
CA THR A 421 15.97 -9.66 17.72
C THR A 421 15.23 -8.37 18.09
N HIS A 422 14.93 -8.15 19.37
CA HIS A 422 14.30 -6.92 19.86
C HIS A 422 15.23 -5.71 19.71
N TYR A 423 16.54 -5.88 19.95
CA TYR A 423 17.53 -4.82 19.79
C TYR A 423 17.66 -4.38 18.33
N LEU A 424 17.72 -5.32 17.39
CA LEU A 424 17.78 -5.01 15.96
C LEU A 424 16.46 -4.44 15.47
N LEU A 425 15.32 -5.10 15.71
CA LEU A 425 14.02 -4.65 15.21
C LEU A 425 13.60 -3.32 15.84
N GLY A 426 13.69 -3.21 17.16
CA GLY A 426 13.38 -1.98 17.88
C GLY A 426 14.34 -0.86 17.48
N GLY A 427 15.64 -1.14 17.37
CA GLY A 427 16.64 -0.14 17.01
C GLY A 427 16.49 0.37 15.57
N ILE A 428 16.30 -0.54 14.62
CA ILE A 428 16.07 -0.20 13.20
C ILE A 428 14.76 0.58 13.07
N ALA A 429 13.66 0.10 13.67
CA ALA A 429 12.39 0.79 13.60
C ALA A 429 12.43 2.18 14.27
N THR A 430 13.16 2.33 15.39
CA THR A 430 13.39 3.64 16.03
C THR A 430 14.15 4.56 15.09
N THR A 431 15.21 4.08 14.45
CA THR A 431 16.06 4.84 13.52
C THR A 431 15.28 5.27 12.27
N TRP A 432 14.48 4.36 11.71
CA TRP A 432 13.60 4.65 10.57
C TRP A 432 12.52 5.66 10.92
N ALA A 433 11.83 5.49 12.05
CA ALA A 433 10.82 6.45 12.51
C ALA A 433 11.43 7.83 12.78
N PHE A 434 12.65 7.88 13.33
CA PHE A 434 13.39 9.11 13.58
C PHE A 434 13.69 9.90 12.29
N PHE A 435 14.10 9.23 11.20
CA PHE A 435 14.42 9.89 9.94
C PHE A 435 13.19 10.17 9.05
N LEU A 436 12.24 9.22 8.97
CA LEU A 436 11.03 9.37 8.15
C LEU A 436 10.12 10.48 8.68
N ALA A 437 10.01 10.62 10.00
CA ALA A 437 9.27 11.73 10.61
C ALA A 437 9.83 13.11 10.24
N ARG A 438 11.03 13.19 9.63
CA ARG A 438 11.75 14.45 9.44
C ARG A 438 12.06 14.80 7.99
N ILE A 439 12.25 13.84 7.06
CA ILE A 439 12.83 14.18 5.74
C ILE A 439 12.10 13.61 4.48
N ILE A 440 11.22 12.59 4.50
CA ILE A 440 10.46 12.12 3.28
C ILE A 440 8.95 12.28 3.40
N ALA A 441 8.35 12.62 2.26
CA ALA A 441 7.04 12.22 1.76
C ALA A 441 6.48 10.88 2.31
N ASN A 442 5.82 10.93 3.46
CA ASN A 442 5.01 9.84 4.03
C ASN A 442 4.11 9.14 3.01
N ILE A 443 3.68 9.87 1.97
CA ILE A 443 2.70 9.41 0.99
C ILE A 443 3.26 8.27 0.13
N PHE A 444 4.50 8.38 -0.37
CA PHE A 444 5.06 7.36 -1.27
C PHE A 444 5.30 6.02 -0.56
N ALA A 445 5.87 6.04 0.64
CA ALA A 445 6.01 4.84 1.47
C ALA A 445 4.64 4.27 1.90
N SER A 446 3.68 5.13 2.23
CA SER A 446 2.30 4.68 2.54
C SER A 446 1.63 4.03 1.32
N HIS A 447 1.91 4.47 0.09
CA HIS A 447 1.40 3.82 -1.12
C HIS A 447 1.91 2.37 -1.26
N PHE A 448 3.19 2.13 -0.99
CA PHE A 448 3.74 0.76 -0.96
C PHE A 448 3.15 -0.09 0.15
N GLY A 449 2.95 0.50 1.34
CA GLY A 449 2.21 -0.16 2.43
C GLY A 449 0.79 -0.54 2.03
N GLN A 450 0.07 0.36 1.36
CA GLN A 450 -1.29 0.09 0.88
C GLN A 450 -1.30 -0.99 -0.22
N LEU A 451 -0.36 -0.98 -1.16
CA LEU A 451 -0.22 -2.03 -2.18
C LEU A 451 0.07 -3.40 -1.55
N ALA A 452 0.94 -3.45 -0.54
CA ALA A 452 1.21 -4.68 0.19
C ALA A 452 -0.03 -5.23 0.90
N ILE A 453 -0.86 -4.37 1.50
CA ILE A 453 -2.14 -4.76 2.11
C ILE A 453 -3.08 -5.34 1.04
N ILE A 454 -3.17 -4.71 -0.14
CA ILE A 454 -3.99 -5.23 -1.25
C ILE A 454 -3.49 -6.63 -1.68
N PHE A 455 -2.19 -6.80 -1.89
CA PHE A 455 -1.63 -8.12 -2.26
C PHE A 455 -1.81 -9.18 -1.18
N LEU A 456 -1.67 -8.81 0.10
CA LEU A 456 -1.92 -9.71 1.22
C LEU A 456 -3.39 -10.12 1.29
N TRP A 457 -4.30 -9.17 1.10
CA TRP A 457 -5.74 -9.44 1.04
C TRP A 457 -6.09 -10.38 -0.13
N THR A 458 -5.54 -10.14 -1.33
CA THR A 458 -5.76 -11.03 -2.48
C THR A 458 -5.14 -12.42 -2.26
N SER A 459 -3.95 -12.50 -1.64
CA SER A 459 -3.32 -13.75 -1.22
C SER A 459 -4.20 -14.53 -0.23
N GLY A 460 -4.78 -13.86 0.76
CA GLY A 460 -5.72 -14.45 1.71
C GLY A 460 -6.96 -15.04 1.03
N ASN A 461 -7.57 -14.32 0.09
CA ASN A 461 -8.73 -14.83 -0.68
C ASN A 461 -8.37 -16.12 -1.43
N LEU A 462 -7.24 -16.14 -2.15
CA LEU A 462 -6.77 -17.33 -2.88
C LEU A 462 -6.48 -18.49 -1.92
N PHE A 463 -5.80 -18.21 -0.80
CA PHE A 463 -5.43 -19.22 0.19
C PHE A 463 -6.65 -19.88 0.83
N HIS A 464 -7.65 -19.09 1.25
CA HIS A 464 -8.87 -19.63 1.87
C HIS A 464 -9.69 -20.49 0.90
N VAL A 465 -9.81 -20.06 -0.36
CA VAL A 465 -10.51 -20.86 -1.39
C VAL A 465 -9.73 -22.13 -1.71
N ALA A 466 -8.40 -22.07 -1.84
CA ALA A 466 -7.56 -23.25 -2.09
C ALA A 466 -7.60 -24.27 -0.96
N TRP A 467 -7.67 -23.80 0.29
CA TRP A 467 -7.62 -24.66 1.49
C TRP A 467 -9.00 -25.20 1.89
N GLN A 468 -10.02 -24.35 1.90
CA GLN A 468 -11.34 -24.63 2.48
C GLN A 468 -12.49 -24.49 1.49
N GLY A 469 -12.23 -23.98 0.29
CA GLY A 469 -13.20 -23.83 -0.76
C GLY A 469 -13.45 -25.13 -1.53
N ASN A 470 -14.34 -25.03 -2.51
CA ASN A 470 -14.74 -26.11 -3.42
C ASN A 470 -14.44 -25.77 -4.88
N PHE A 471 -13.35 -25.04 -5.15
CA PHE A 471 -13.04 -24.50 -6.48
C PHE A 471 -13.00 -25.56 -7.58
N GLU A 472 -12.33 -26.69 -7.37
CA GLU A 472 -12.26 -27.78 -8.36
C GLU A 472 -13.64 -28.39 -8.67
N SER A 473 -14.47 -28.59 -7.64
CA SER A 473 -15.85 -29.06 -7.83
C SER A 473 -16.70 -28.03 -8.57
N TRP A 474 -16.52 -26.74 -8.25
CA TRP A 474 -17.21 -25.66 -8.94
C TRP A 474 -16.79 -25.55 -10.41
N VAL A 475 -15.51 -25.77 -10.74
CA VAL A 475 -15.01 -25.77 -12.12
C VAL A 475 -15.68 -26.86 -12.98
N GLN A 476 -16.05 -27.99 -12.38
CA GLN A 476 -16.76 -29.07 -13.07
C GLN A 476 -18.24 -28.76 -13.32
N ASP A 477 -18.89 -28.04 -12.40
CA ASP A 477 -20.29 -27.62 -12.53
C ASP A 477 -20.53 -26.20 -11.99
N PRO A 478 -20.16 -25.16 -12.78
CA PRO A 478 -20.22 -23.76 -12.34
C PRO A 478 -21.63 -23.22 -12.10
N LEU A 479 -22.66 -23.90 -12.61
CA LEU A 479 -24.05 -23.44 -12.57
C LEU A 479 -24.76 -23.91 -11.30
N HIS A 480 -24.47 -25.12 -10.81
CA HIS A 480 -25.20 -25.71 -9.68
C HIS A 480 -24.38 -25.77 -8.39
N VAL A 481 -23.05 -25.81 -8.47
CA VAL A 481 -22.20 -25.78 -7.27
C VAL A 481 -22.11 -24.33 -6.77
N ARG A 482 -22.37 -24.12 -5.48
CA ARG A 482 -22.23 -22.79 -4.87
C ARG A 482 -20.80 -22.54 -4.41
N PRO A 483 -20.18 -21.39 -4.75
CA PRO A 483 -18.79 -21.11 -4.41
C PRO A 483 -18.62 -20.89 -2.89
N ILE A 484 -17.69 -21.61 -2.27
CA ILE A 484 -17.38 -21.49 -0.84
C ILE A 484 -16.27 -20.44 -0.61
N ALA A 485 -16.51 -19.48 0.29
CA ALA A 485 -15.51 -18.49 0.66
C ALA A 485 -14.45 -19.08 1.61
N HIS A 486 -14.89 -19.62 2.74
CA HIS A 486 -14.06 -20.21 3.79
C HIS A 486 -14.93 -20.99 4.79
N ALA A 487 -14.29 -21.81 5.63
CA ALA A 487 -14.94 -22.51 6.73
C ALA A 487 -15.31 -21.55 7.87
N ILE A 488 -16.37 -21.88 8.61
CA ILE A 488 -16.79 -21.16 9.82
C ILE A 488 -16.28 -21.95 11.02
N TRP A 489 -15.57 -21.24 11.91
CA TRP A 489 -15.20 -21.76 13.22
C TRP A 489 -15.68 -20.77 14.29
N ASP A 490 -16.87 -21.01 14.81
CA ASP A 490 -17.47 -20.21 15.89
C ASP A 490 -17.97 -21.14 17.02
N PRO A 491 -17.32 -21.15 18.19
CA PRO A 491 -17.70 -22.02 19.30
C PRO A 491 -19.06 -21.65 19.93
N HIS A 492 -19.63 -20.50 19.58
CA HIS A 492 -20.95 -20.09 20.05
C HIS A 492 -22.10 -20.67 19.20
N PHE A 493 -21.80 -21.33 18.07
CA PHE A 493 -22.82 -21.96 17.24
C PHE A 493 -23.45 -23.15 17.99
N GLY A 494 -24.77 -23.10 18.13
CA GLY A 494 -25.55 -24.28 18.49
C GLY A 494 -25.56 -25.31 17.35
N GLN A 495 -25.86 -26.57 17.67
CA GLN A 495 -25.91 -27.65 16.69
C GLN A 495 -26.83 -27.36 15.49
N PRO A 496 -28.04 -26.77 15.64
CA PRO A 496 -28.87 -26.39 14.50
C PRO A 496 -28.22 -25.37 13.56
N ALA A 497 -27.38 -24.47 14.09
CA ALA A 497 -26.62 -23.53 13.27
C ALA A 497 -25.50 -24.23 12.51
N VAL A 498 -24.78 -25.16 13.16
CA VAL A 498 -23.75 -25.98 12.50
C VAL A 498 -24.37 -26.72 11.30
N GLU A 499 -25.53 -27.34 11.48
CA GLU A 499 -26.25 -28.04 10.40
C GLU A 499 -26.72 -27.07 9.30
N ALA A 500 -27.31 -25.93 9.66
CA ALA A 500 -27.78 -24.95 8.69
C ALA A 500 -26.67 -24.35 7.82
N PHE A 501 -25.46 -24.18 8.36
CA PHE A 501 -24.31 -23.64 7.63
C PHE A 501 -23.44 -24.72 6.97
N THR A 502 -23.65 -26.00 7.27
CA THR A 502 -22.97 -27.11 6.57
C THR A 502 -23.68 -27.38 5.25
N ARG A 503 -23.24 -26.71 4.20
CA ARG A 503 -23.88 -26.74 2.86
C ARG A 503 -22.85 -26.71 1.73
N GLY A 504 -23.33 -26.82 0.48
CA GLY A 504 -22.46 -26.75 -0.70
C GLY A 504 -21.51 -27.94 -0.85
N GLY A 505 -21.86 -29.10 -0.29
CA GLY A 505 -21.04 -30.32 -0.30
C GLY A 505 -19.91 -30.33 0.73
N ALA A 506 -19.83 -29.34 1.63
CA ALA A 506 -18.81 -29.27 2.67
C ALA A 506 -19.08 -30.24 3.84
N LEU A 507 -18.00 -30.70 4.49
CA LEU A 507 -18.06 -31.56 5.69
C LEU A 507 -18.34 -30.80 6.99
N GLY A 508 -18.41 -29.46 6.94
CA GLY A 508 -18.71 -28.62 8.09
C GLY A 508 -19.22 -27.23 7.68
N PRO A 509 -19.46 -26.34 8.65
CA PRO A 509 -20.04 -25.01 8.41
C PRO A 509 -19.18 -24.15 7.49
N VAL A 510 -19.79 -23.51 6.49
CA VAL A 510 -19.10 -22.68 5.49
C VAL A 510 -19.87 -21.41 5.11
N ASN A 511 -19.14 -20.39 4.68
CA ASN A 511 -19.72 -19.20 4.03
C ASN A 511 -19.74 -19.36 2.51
N ILE A 512 -20.81 -18.91 1.87
CA ILE A 512 -20.90 -18.83 0.40
C ILE A 512 -20.28 -17.49 -0.04
N ALA A 513 -19.45 -17.54 -1.08
CA ALA A 513 -18.80 -16.37 -1.65
C ALA A 513 -19.75 -15.65 -2.62
N TYR A 514 -19.86 -14.33 -2.47
CA TYR A 514 -20.62 -13.45 -3.39
C TYR A 514 -19.72 -12.39 -4.03
N SER A 515 -18.40 -12.63 -4.06
CA SER A 515 -17.38 -11.69 -4.54
C SER A 515 -17.02 -11.87 -6.01
N GLY A 516 -17.49 -12.93 -6.67
CA GLY A 516 -17.19 -13.22 -8.07
C GLY A 516 -15.77 -13.75 -8.35
N VAL A 517 -14.99 -14.03 -7.30
CA VAL A 517 -13.58 -14.46 -7.46
C VAL A 517 -13.44 -15.82 -8.14
N TYR A 518 -14.42 -16.73 -7.96
CA TYR A 518 -14.46 -18.01 -8.66
C TYR A 518 -14.60 -17.82 -10.17
N GLN A 519 -15.60 -17.04 -10.59
CA GLN A 519 -15.86 -16.72 -12.00
C GLN A 519 -14.66 -15.99 -12.62
N TRP A 520 -14.06 -15.04 -11.90
CA TRP A 520 -12.86 -14.34 -12.36
C TRP A 520 -11.68 -15.29 -12.57
N TRP A 521 -11.30 -16.06 -11.55
CA TRP A 521 -10.16 -16.98 -11.61
C TRP A 521 -10.33 -18.08 -12.65
N TYR A 522 -11.54 -18.59 -12.79
CA TYR A 522 -11.88 -19.55 -13.83
C TYR A 522 -11.75 -18.94 -15.24
N THR A 523 -12.23 -17.71 -15.44
CA THR A 523 -12.14 -17.00 -16.72
C THR A 523 -10.69 -16.75 -17.14
N ILE A 524 -9.81 -16.41 -16.19
CA ILE A 524 -8.37 -16.18 -16.46
C ILE A 524 -7.52 -17.46 -16.48
N GLY A 525 -8.12 -18.63 -16.22
CA GLY A 525 -7.47 -19.91 -16.48
C GLY A 525 -7.07 -20.77 -15.28
N LEU A 526 -7.38 -20.40 -14.05
CA LEU A 526 -7.09 -21.24 -12.88
C LEU A 526 -8.08 -22.41 -12.84
N ARG A 527 -7.62 -23.63 -12.52
CA ARG A 527 -8.46 -24.85 -12.56
C ARG A 527 -8.37 -25.69 -11.30
N THR A 528 -7.25 -25.63 -10.60
CA THR A 528 -6.93 -26.48 -9.45
C THR A 528 -6.65 -25.67 -8.19
N ASN A 529 -6.80 -26.29 -7.03
CA ASN A 529 -6.42 -25.69 -5.75
C ASN A 529 -4.91 -25.41 -5.68
N GLU A 530 -4.09 -26.18 -6.40
CA GLU A 530 -2.65 -25.94 -6.52
C GLU A 530 -2.35 -24.62 -7.25
N ASP A 531 -3.10 -24.29 -8.31
CA ASP A 531 -2.96 -23.02 -9.02
C ASP A 531 -3.26 -21.83 -8.09
N LEU A 532 -4.35 -21.94 -7.31
CA LEU A 532 -4.75 -20.92 -6.34
C LEU A 532 -3.72 -20.78 -5.22
N TYR A 533 -3.23 -21.89 -4.66
CA TYR A 533 -2.23 -21.89 -3.60
C TYR A 533 -0.89 -21.30 -4.06
N THR A 534 -0.45 -21.64 -5.27
CA THR A 534 0.75 -21.07 -5.88
C THR A 534 0.58 -19.56 -6.10
N GLY A 535 -0.58 -19.13 -6.60
CA GLY A 535 -0.94 -17.71 -6.71
C GLY A 535 -0.95 -16.98 -5.36
N ALA A 536 -1.45 -17.63 -4.30
CA ALA A 536 -1.47 -17.08 -2.95
C ALA A 536 -0.05 -16.86 -2.41
N LEU A 537 0.85 -17.85 -2.57
CA LEU A 537 2.25 -17.71 -2.17
C LEU A 537 2.98 -16.65 -3.00
N PHE A 538 2.71 -16.58 -4.30
CA PHE A 538 3.26 -15.55 -5.18
C PHE A 538 2.81 -14.15 -4.76
N LEU A 539 1.53 -13.95 -4.44
CA LEU A 539 1.03 -12.65 -3.96
C LEU A 539 1.48 -12.32 -2.54
N LEU A 540 1.69 -13.32 -1.68
CA LEU A 540 2.33 -13.11 -0.38
C LEU A 540 3.78 -12.65 -0.55
N PHE A 541 4.49 -13.25 -1.50
CA PHE A 541 5.83 -12.81 -1.89
C PHE A 541 5.81 -11.41 -2.51
N LEU A 542 4.86 -11.09 -3.40
CA LEU A 542 4.68 -9.74 -3.94
C LEU A 542 4.26 -8.73 -2.87
N SER A 543 3.53 -9.14 -1.84
CA SER A 543 3.21 -8.28 -0.69
C SER A 543 4.49 -7.99 0.09
N ALA A 544 5.30 -9.01 0.39
CA ALA A 544 6.61 -8.84 1.03
C ALA A 544 7.58 -8.01 0.17
N ILE A 545 7.56 -8.21 -1.15
CA ILE A 545 8.29 -7.39 -2.12
C ILE A 545 7.69 -6.00 -2.18
N SER A 546 6.39 -5.77 -2.10
CA SER A 546 5.82 -4.41 -2.13
C SER A 546 6.12 -3.67 -0.83
N LEU A 547 6.33 -4.40 0.28
CA LEU A 547 6.97 -3.89 1.48
C LEU A 547 8.48 -3.61 1.28
N ILE A 548 9.12 -4.08 0.19
CA ILE A 548 10.58 -4.07 -0.07
C ILE A 548 11.00 -3.52 -1.49
N ALA A 549 10.09 -3.10 -2.39
CA ALA A 549 10.21 -2.73 -3.84
C ALA A 549 9.86 -3.81 -4.92
N GLY A 550 8.78 -3.58 -5.70
CA GLY A 550 8.08 -4.45 -6.69
C GLY A 550 8.78 -4.94 -7.98
N HIS A 551 8.43 -6.16 -8.47
CA HIS A 551 8.45 -6.54 -9.92
C HIS A 551 7.60 -7.81 -10.33
N LEU A 552 7.23 -7.88 -11.64
CA LEU A 552 6.09 -8.47 -12.45
C LEU A 552 5.82 -10.01 -12.68
N VAL A 553 4.66 -10.37 -13.34
CA VAL A 553 4.13 -11.70 -13.84
C VAL A 553 3.18 -11.58 -15.08
N HIS A 554 2.96 -12.64 -15.91
CA HIS A 554 1.71 -12.93 -16.71
C HIS A 554 1.57 -14.40 -17.25
N VAL A 555 0.36 -15.02 -17.19
CA VAL A 555 -0.16 -16.15 -18.04
C VAL A 555 -1.71 -16.23 -17.94
N ALA A 556 -2.50 -16.21 -19.05
CA ALA A 556 -3.97 -16.38 -18.95
C ALA A 556 -4.71 -16.98 -20.19
N ILE A 557 -4.11 -17.07 -21.38
CA ILE A 557 -4.88 -17.34 -22.61
C ILE A 557 -5.17 -18.85 -22.87
N PRO A 558 -4.25 -19.81 -22.66
CA PRO A 558 -4.47 -21.20 -23.11
C PRO A 558 -5.52 -22.00 -22.32
N ALA A 559 -5.72 -21.70 -21.04
CA ALA A 559 -6.56 -22.50 -20.14
C ALA A 559 -8.07 -22.45 -20.44
N SER A 560 -8.52 -21.49 -21.26
CA SER A 560 -9.93 -21.35 -21.63
C SER A 560 -10.46 -22.41 -22.60
N ARG A 561 -9.57 -23.16 -23.27
CA ARG A 561 -9.88 -24.13 -24.35
C ARG A 561 -9.70 -25.60 -23.99
N GLY A 562 -9.61 -25.91 -22.70
CA GLY A 562 -9.33 -27.28 -22.23
C GLY A 562 -7.89 -27.74 -22.47
N GLU A 563 -6.98 -26.84 -22.89
CA GLU A 563 -5.55 -27.11 -23.03
C GLU A 563 -4.78 -26.76 -21.73
N TYR A 564 -3.91 -27.67 -21.29
CA TYR A 564 -3.18 -27.54 -20.03
C TYR A 564 -1.83 -26.82 -20.24
N VAL A 565 -1.77 -25.50 -20.00
CA VAL A 565 -0.53 -24.71 -20.08
C VAL A 565 -0.16 -24.09 -18.73
N ARG A 566 1.03 -24.43 -18.25
CA ARG A 566 1.67 -23.98 -17.00
C ARG A 566 3.09 -23.46 -17.29
N TRP A 567 3.77 -22.93 -16.27
CA TRP A 567 5.15 -22.45 -16.38
C TRP A 567 6.14 -23.48 -16.96
N ASN A 568 5.87 -24.77 -16.79
CA ASN A 568 6.74 -25.86 -17.25
C ASN A 568 6.59 -26.19 -18.75
N ASN A 569 5.51 -25.78 -19.43
CA ASN A 569 5.29 -26.08 -20.85
C ASN A 569 4.87 -24.85 -21.69
N PHE A 570 4.82 -23.65 -21.09
CA PHE A 570 4.46 -22.39 -21.75
C PHE A 570 5.30 -22.08 -22.99
N LEU A 571 6.60 -22.42 -22.99
CA LEU A 571 7.48 -22.16 -24.14
C LEU A 571 7.32 -23.16 -25.29
N ASP A 572 6.70 -24.31 -25.02
CA ASP A 572 6.60 -25.43 -25.96
C ASP A 572 5.21 -25.56 -26.60
N VAL A 573 4.20 -24.87 -26.05
CA VAL A 573 2.83 -24.85 -26.58
C VAL A 573 2.54 -23.52 -27.26
N LEU A 574 2.35 -23.56 -28.59
CA LEU A 574 2.06 -22.35 -29.36
C LEU A 574 0.60 -21.90 -29.14
N PRO A 575 0.34 -20.61 -28.82
CA PRO A 575 -1.02 -20.09 -28.68
C PRO A 575 -1.85 -20.11 -29.97
N HIS A 576 -1.19 -20.21 -31.14
CA HIS A 576 -1.82 -20.31 -32.45
C HIS A 576 -1.03 -21.32 -33.31
N PRO A 577 -1.68 -22.15 -34.17
CA PRO A 577 -1.01 -23.21 -34.94
C PRO A 577 0.15 -22.73 -35.82
N GLN A 578 0.15 -21.47 -36.25
CA GLN A 578 1.19 -20.86 -37.09
C GLN A 578 2.19 -19.97 -36.31
N GLY A 579 2.12 -19.97 -34.97
CA GLY A 579 3.03 -19.22 -34.11
C GLY A 579 3.12 -17.72 -34.44
N LEU A 580 4.32 -17.15 -34.35
CA LEU A 580 4.60 -15.73 -34.66
C LEU A 580 4.79 -15.43 -36.16
N GLY A 581 4.76 -16.43 -37.04
CA GLY A 581 4.98 -16.23 -38.48
C GLY A 581 4.05 -15.18 -39.11
N PRO A 582 2.71 -15.31 -38.97
CA PRO A 582 1.74 -14.34 -39.48
C PRO A 582 1.92 -12.90 -38.96
N LEU A 583 2.43 -12.74 -37.74
CA LEU A 583 2.73 -11.42 -37.16
C LEU A 583 3.81 -10.70 -37.98
N PHE A 584 4.92 -11.38 -38.28
CA PHE A 584 6.06 -10.80 -39.00
C PHE A 584 5.82 -10.64 -40.50
N THR A 585 4.93 -11.43 -41.09
CA THR A 585 4.57 -11.31 -42.52
C THR A 585 3.44 -10.30 -42.78
N GLY A 586 2.88 -9.69 -41.73
CA GLY A 586 1.78 -8.72 -41.84
C GLY A 586 0.41 -9.36 -42.15
N GLN A 587 0.28 -10.68 -42.08
CA GLN A 587 -0.95 -11.42 -42.33
C GLN A 587 -1.77 -11.61 -41.06
N TRP A 588 -2.06 -10.51 -40.35
CA TRP A 588 -2.68 -10.53 -39.01
C TRP A 588 -4.11 -11.09 -39.00
N ASN A 589 -4.79 -11.09 -40.15
CA ASN A 589 -6.12 -11.67 -40.31
C ASN A 589 -6.15 -13.17 -39.99
N LEU A 590 -5.02 -13.88 -40.10
CA LEU A 590 -4.92 -15.32 -39.78
C LEU A 590 -5.19 -15.59 -38.29
N TYR A 591 -4.86 -14.66 -37.39
CA TYR A 591 -5.14 -14.80 -35.95
C TYR A 591 -6.62 -14.68 -35.57
N ALA A 592 -7.47 -14.22 -36.51
CA ALA A 592 -8.91 -14.09 -36.32
C ALA A 592 -9.71 -15.22 -36.97
N GLN A 593 -9.06 -16.17 -37.64
CA GLN A 593 -9.73 -17.25 -38.35
C GLN A 593 -10.14 -18.39 -37.42
N ASN A 594 -11.30 -18.99 -37.71
CA ASN A 594 -11.86 -20.11 -36.94
C ASN A 594 -12.07 -19.75 -35.44
N PRO A 595 -12.96 -18.79 -35.12
CA PRO A 595 -13.34 -18.49 -33.75
C PRO A 595 -14.06 -19.69 -33.10
N ASP A 596 -14.19 -19.66 -31.77
CA ASP A 596 -14.97 -20.65 -31.02
C ASP A 596 -16.42 -20.66 -31.54
N SER A 597 -17.00 -21.85 -31.73
CA SER A 597 -18.33 -21.99 -32.33
C SER A 597 -19.44 -21.59 -31.35
N SER A 598 -20.65 -21.35 -31.85
CA SER A 598 -21.81 -21.08 -30.99
C SER A 598 -22.19 -22.26 -30.07
N SER A 599 -21.69 -23.47 -30.37
CA SER A 599 -21.90 -24.68 -29.57
C SER A 599 -20.66 -25.04 -28.72
N HIS A 600 -19.68 -24.14 -28.60
CA HIS A 600 -18.50 -24.38 -27.80
C HIS A 600 -18.84 -24.58 -26.32
N LEU A 601 -18.26 -25.63 -25.73
CA LEU A 601 -18.35 -25.91 -24.30
C LEU A 601 -17.10 -25.37 -23.59
N PHE A 602 -17.27 -24.28 -22.84
CA PHE A 602 -16.20 -23.54 -22.18
C PHE A 602 -15.37 -24.43 -21.26
N GLY A 603 -14.04 -24.36 -21.38
CA GLY A 603 -13.11 -25.21 -20.65
C GLY A 603 -12.87 -26.59 -21.28
N THR A 604 -13.45 -26.88 -22.45
CA THR A 604 -13.24 -28.13 -23.21
C THR A 604 -12.80 -27.83 -24.65
N ALA A 605 -12.38 -28.86 -25.39
CA ALA A 605 -12.05 -28.74 -26.81
C ALA A 605 -13.28 -28.86 -27.75
N GLU A 606 -14.47 -29.18 -27.21
CA GLU A 606 -15.66 -29.40 -28.02
C GLU A 606 -16.21 -28.07 -28.56
N GLY A 607 -16.23 -27.92 -29.89
CA GLY A 607 -16.62 -26.68 -30.56
C GLY A 607 -15.60 -25.54 -30.46
N ALA A 608 -14.40 -25.81 -29.91
CA ALA A 608 -13.34 -24.83 -29.78
C ALA A 608 -12.69 -24.48 -31.13
N GLY A 609 -12.42 -23.19 -31.32
CA GLY A 609 -11.71 -22.65 -32.48
C GLY A 609 -10.21 -22.50 -32.21
N THR A 610 -9.51 -21.93 -33.18
CA THR A 610 -8.07 -21.65 -33.10
C THR A 610 -7.74 -20.16 -33.07
N ALA A 611 -8.70 -19.27 -33.32
CA ALA A 611 -8.48 -17.81 -33.31
C ALA A 611 -7.94 -17.33 -31.97
N ILE A 612 -7.07 -16.32 -31.93
CA ILE A 612 -6.57 -15.73 -30.67
C ILE A 612 -6.98 -14.28 -30.48
N LEU A 613 -7.36 -13.60 -31.58
CA LEU A 613 -7.79 -12.20 -31.58
C LEU A 613 -9.02 -12.08 -32.47
N THR A 614 -10.17 -11.75 -31.90
CA THR A 614 -11.43 -11.61 -32.66
C THR A 614 -12.09 -10.26 -32.40
N LEU A 615 -13.19 -9.99 -33.10
CA LEU A 615 -14.04 -8.82 -32.87
C LEU A 615 -15.50 -9.22 -33.12
N LEU A 616 -15.95 -10.30 -32.47
CA LEU A 616 -17.25 -10.94 -32.71
C LEU A 616 -18.42 -10.06 -32.24
N GLY A 617 -18.23 -9.37 -31.11
CA GLY A 617 -19.31 -8.64 -30.44
C GLY A 617 -20.35 -9.56 -29.80
N GLY A 618 -21.08 -9.03 -28.81
CA GLY A 618 -22.07 -9.80 -28.05
C GLY A 618 -21.44 -10.76 -27.04
N PHE A 619 -22.16 -11.86 -26.73
CA PHE A 619 -21.80 -12.80 -25.67
C PHE A 619 -21.59 -14.22 -26.20
N HIS A 620 -20.72 -14.96 -25.53
CA HIS A 620 -20.57 -16.40 -25.72
C HIS A 620 -21.86 -17.11 -25.25
N PRO A 621 -22.52 -17.94 -26.09
CA PRO A 621 -23.88 -18.45 -25.81
C PRO A 621 -24.02 -19.26 -24.52
N GLN A 622 -23.02 -20.08 -24.18
CA GLN A 622 -23.07 -20.90 -22.96
C GLN A 622 -22.81 -20.08 -21.69
N THR A 623 -21.72 -19.30 -21.65
CA THR A 623 -21.28 -18.60 -20.45
C THR A 623 -22.04 -17.29 -20.20
N GLN A 624 -22.71 -16.75 -21.23
CA GLN A 624 -23.35 -15.42 -21.22
C GLN A 624 -22.36 -14.30 -20.84
N SER A 625 -21.09 -14.45 -21.24
CA SER A 625 -20.03 -13.48 -21.01
C SER A 625 -19.39 -13.02 -22.31
N LEU A 626 -18.60 -11.95 -22.27
CA LEU A 626 -17.77 -11.53 -23.39
C LEU A 626 -16.84 -12.65 -23.87
N TRP A 627 -16.54 -12.65 -25.17
CA TRP A 627 -15.58 -13.58 -25.77
C TRP A 627 -14.15 -13.28 -25.29
N LEU A 628 -13.42 -14.30 -24.85
CA LEU A 628 -12.04 -14.12 -24.38
C LEU A 628 -11.10 -13.60 -25.47
N THR A 629 -11.31 -14.00 -26.72
CA THR A 629 -10.55 -13.51 -27.88
C THR A 629 -10.86 -12.04 -28.20
N ASP A 630 -12.07 -11.55 -27.91
CA ASP A 630 -12.42 -10.11 -28.00
C ASP A 630 -11.77 -9.34 -26.84
N ILE A 631 -11.75 -9.89 -25.61
CA ILE A 631 -11.05 -9.30 -24.46
C ILE A 631 -9.54 -9.21 -24.73
N ALA A 632 -8.93 -10.26 -25.29
CA ALA A 632 -7.52 -10.27 -25.64
C ALA A 632 -7.20 -9.21 -26.71
N HIS A 633 -8.02 -9.11 -27.75
CA HIS A 633 -7.87 -8.09 -28.79
C HIS A 633 -8.07 -6.67 -28.24
N HIS A 634 -9.05 -6.46 -27.35
CA HIS A 634 -9.24 -5.20 -26.66
C HIS A 634 -7.98 -4.77 -25.91
N HIS A 635 -7.39 -5.67 -25.10
CA HIS A 635 -6.18 -5.36 -24.34
C HIS A 635 -4.97 -5.07 -25.23
N LEU A 636 -4.81 -5.81 -26.33
CA LEU A 636 -3.75 -5.55 -27.31
C LEU A 636 -3.93 -4.17 -27.96
N ALA A 637 -5.15 -3.82 -28.37
CA ALA A 637 -5.46 -2.53 -29.00
C ALA A 637 -5.21 -1.36 -28.05
N ILE A 638 -5.67 -1.43 -26.79
CA ILE A 638 -5.43 -0.35 -25.81
C ILE A 638 -3.95 -0.26 -25.42
N ALA A 639 -3.20 -1.37 -25.40
CA ALA A 639 -1.76 -1.34 -25.14
C ALA A 639 -1.01 -0.54 -26.22
N PHE A 640 -1.37 -0.69 -27.49
CA PHE A 640 -0.81 0.14 -28.58
C PHE A 640 -1.21 1.62 -28.43
N ILE A 641 -2.46 1.91 -28.08
CA ILE A 641 -2.91 3.30 -27.84
C ILE A 641 -2.10 3.92 -26.69
N PHE A 642 -1.92 3.20 -25.58
CA PHE A 642 -1.14 3.68 -24.44
C PHE A 642 0.36 3.78 -24.73
N LEU A 643 0.91 2.91 -25.59
CA LEU A 643 2.29 3.04 -26.04
C LEU A 643 2.47 4.33 -26.84
N VAL A 644 1.59 4.64 -27.79
CA VAL A 644 1.64 5.89 -28.56
C VAL A 644 1.45 7.10 -27.63
N ALA A 645 0.44 7.07 -26.75
CA ALA A 645 0.18 8.14 -25.80
C ALA A 645 1.34 8.37 -24.82
N GLY A 646 2.04 7.30 -24.41
CA GLY A 646 3.21 7.36 -23.54
C GLY A 646 4.41 8.10 -24.13
N HIS A 647 4.43 8.35 -25.45
CA HIS A 647 5.48 9.12 -26.14
C HIS A 647 5.06 10.55 -26.49
N MET A 648 3.88 11.02 -26.04
CA MET A 648 3.38 12.38 -26.35
C MET A 648 4.12 13.48 -25.59
N TYR A 649 4.49 13.24 -24.33
CA TYR A 649 5.03 14.27 -23.44
C TYR A 649 6.56 14.34 -23.49
N ARG A 650 7.09 15.57 -23.46
CA ARG A 650 8.53 15.82 -23.59
C ARG A 650 9.28 15.24 -22.41
N THR A 651 10.36 14.53 -22.72
CA THR A 651 11.31 13.97 -21.74
C THR A 651 12.71 14.56 -21.96
N ASN A 652 13.72 14.00 -21.31
CA ASN A 652 15.14 14.36 -21.50
C ASN A 652 15.65 14.14 -22.94
N PHE A 653 14.89 13.45 -23.80
CA PHE A 653 15.20 13.29 -25.23
C PHE A 653 14.85 14.51 -26.09
N GLY A 654 14.28 15.58 -25.50
CA GLY A 654 14.04 16.85 -26.18
C GLY A 654 12.87 16.87 -27.18
N ILE A 655 12.25 15.72 -27.46
CA ILE A 655 11.10 15.56 -28.35
C ILE A 655 9.84 15.32 -27.52
N GLY A 656 8.71 15.90 -27.94
CA GLY A 656 7.40 15.81 -27.26
C GLY A 656 6.89 17.16 -26.76
N HIS A 657 5.70 17.15 -26.13
CA HIS A 657 5.02 18.34 -25.64
C HIS A 657 5.29 18.62 -24.14
N SER A 658 5.49 19.89 -23.79
CA SER A 658 5.46 20.36 -22.40
C SER A 658 4.02 20.60 -21.98
N MET A 659 3.55 19.96 -20.90
CA MET A 659 2.19 20.17 -20.38
C MET A 659 1.96 21.63 -19.97
N LYS A 660 2.99 22.29 -19.42
CA LYS A 660 2.93 23.71 -19.05
C LYS A 660 2.67 24.58 -20.27
N ASP A 661 3.46 24.40 -21.33
CA ASP A 661 3.34 25.19 -22.57
C ASP A 661 1.99 24.97 -23.24
N LEU A 662 1.49 23.72 -23.23
CA LEU A 662 0.17 23.38 -23.78
C LEU A 662 -0.95 24.12 -23.03
N LEU A 663 -0.91 24.12 -21.69
CA LEU A 663 -1.91 24.82 -20.88
C LEU A 663 -1.81 26.34 -21.06
N ASP A 664 -0.60 26.90 -21.03
CA ASP A 664 -0.40 28.35 -21.18
C ASP A 664 -0.80 28.87 -22.57
N ALA A 665 -0.64 28.05 -23.61
CA ALA A 665 -1.08 28.35 -24.97
C ALA A 665 -2.60 28.19 -25.18
N HIS A 666 -3.28 27.42 -24.32
CA HIS A 666 -4.72 27.16 -24.46
C HIS A 666 -5.56 28.31 -23.92
N ILE A 667 -5.61 29.39 -24.70
CA ILE A 667 -6.43 30.57 -24.44
C ILE A 667 -7.67 30.51 -25.34
N PRO A 668 -8.89 30.63 -24.77
CA PRO A 668 -10.10 30.49 -25.56
C PRO A 668 -10.22 31.63 -26.58
N PRO A 669 -10.55 31.32 -27.85
CA PRO A 669 -10.55 32.31 -28.93
C PRO A 669 -11.56 33.45 -28.72
N GLY A 670 -12.59 33.22 -27.90
CA GLY A 670 -13.60 34.23 -27.58
C GLY A 670 -13.24 35.19 -26.42
N GLY A 671 -12.11 35.02 -25.74
CA GLY A 671 -11.65 35.90 -24.65
C GLY A 671 -12.51 35.97 -23.37
N ARG A 672 -13.67 35.29 -23.34
CA ARG A 672 -14.65 35.37 -22.24
C ARG A 672 -14.26 34.61 -20.97
N LEU A 673 -13.17 33.82 -21.00
CA LEU A 673 -12.69 33.03 -19.85
C LEU A 673 -11.34 33.55 -19.32
N GLY A 674 -11.09 34.86 -19.46
CA GLY A 674 -9.89 35.53 -18.96
C GLY A 674 -8.60 35.00 -19.58
N ARG A 675 -7.57 34.82 -18.74
CA ARG A 675 -6.26 34.26 -19.12
C ARG A 675 -6.27 32.75 -19.41
N GLY A 676 -7.44 32.09 -19.40
CA GLY A 676 -7.56 30.67 -19.72
C GLY A 676 -6.87 29.77 -18.69
N HIS A 677 -6.07 28.82 -19.15
CA HIS A 677 -5.39 27.82 -18.31
C HIS A 677 -4.03 28.27 -17.75
N LYS A 678 -3.65 29.54 -17.92
CA LYS A 678 -2.37 30.04 -17.44
C LYS A 678 -2.19 29.84 -15.92
N GLY A 679 -1.01 29.35 -15.55
CA GLY A 679 -0.65 29.06 -14.15
C GLY A 679 -1.25 27.78 -13.57
N LEU A 680 -2.17 27.10 -14.27
CA LEU A 680 -2.78 25.86 -13.77
C LEU A 680 -1.77 24.73 -13.61
N TYR A 681 -0.77 24.61 -14.48
CA TYR A 681 0.25 23.57 -14.36
C TYR A 681 0.91 23.60 -12.98
N ASP A 682 1.40 24.78 -12.58
CA ASP A 682 2.08 24.96 -11.29
C ASP A 682 1.09 24.80 -10.12
N THR A 683 -0.15 25.31 -10.24
CA THR A 683 -1.21 25.13 -9.22
C THR A 683 -1.52 23.64 -8.98
N ILE A 684 -1.62 22.84 -10.04
CA ILE A 684 -1.91 21.40 -9.96
C ILE A 684 -0.68 20.63 -9.48
N ASN A 685 0.49 20.90 -10.06
CA ASN A 685 1.71 20.14 -9.80
C ASN A 685 2.24 20.37 -8.36
N ASN A 686 2.00 21.55 -7.78
CA ASN A 686 2.48 21.88 -6.44
C ASN A 686 1.51 21.48 -5.32
N SER A 687 0.23 21.20 -5.61
CA SER A 687 -0.76 20.80 -4.61
C SER A 687 -1.10 19.31 -4.69
N LEU A 688 -0.74 18.56 -3.64
CA LEU A 688 -1.14 17.17 -3.47
C LEU A 688 -2.65 17.02 -3.28
N HIS A 689 -3.32 17.98 -2.67
CA HIS A 689 -4.77 17.96 -2.48
C HIS A 689 -5.51 18.15 -3.81
N PHE A 690 -4.98 18.98 -4.72
CA PHE A 690 -5.54 19.10 -6.07
C PHE A 690 -5.36 17.82 -6.87
N GLN A 691 -4.15 17.23 -6.85
CA GLN A 691 -3.87 15.96 -7.53
C GLN A 691 -4.74 14.82 -7.00
N LEU A 692 -4.86 14.68 -5.68
CA LEU A 692 -5.69 13.66 -5.06
C LEU A 692 -7.18 13.89 -5.37
N GLY A 693 -7.64 15.14 -5.36
CA GLY A 693 -9.00 15.50 -5.79
C GLY A 693 -9.30 15.04 -7.21
N LEU A 694 -8.42 15.33 -8.18
CA LEU A 694 -8.57 14.88 -9.57
C LEU A 694 -8.48 13.36 -9.74
N ALA A 695 -7.54 12.72 -9.04
CA ALA A 695 -7.36 11.28 -9.08
C ALA A 695 -8.58 10.55 -8.53
N LEU A 696 -9.12 10.99 -7.39
CA LEU A 696 -10.36 10.47 -6.82
C LEU A 696 -11.55 10.74 -7.75
N ALA A 697 -11.70 11.94 -8.31
CA ALA A 697 -12.80 12.22 -9.25
C ALA A 697 -12.77 11.27 -10.46
N SER A 698 -11.59 11.08 -11.06
CA SER A 698 -11.40 10.19 -12.20
C SER A 698 -11.67 8.73 -11.81
N LEU A 699 -11.12 8.28 -10.68
CA LEU A 699 -11.30 6.91 -10.19
C LEU A 699 -12.75 6.64 -9.78
N GLY A 700 -13.45 7.61 -9.19
CA GLY A 700 -14.86 7.48 -8.81
C GLY A 700 -15.76 7.33 -10.02
N VAL A 701 -15.52 8.11 -11.08
CA VAL A 701 -16.21 7.97 -12.38
C VAL A 701 -15.96 6.59 -12.97
N ILE A 702 -14.70 6.15 -13.04
CA ILE A 702 -14.35 4.83 -13.58
C ILE A 702 -14.94 3.70 -12.72
N THR A 703 -14.97 3.84 -11.40
CA THR A 703 -15.54 2.82 -10.50
C THR A 703 -17.05 2.67 -10.72
N SER A 704 -17.78 3.77 -10.90
CA SER A 704 -19.20 3.71 -11.26
C SER A 704 -19.38 3.11 -12.67
N LEU A 705 -18.52 3.46 -13.62
CA LEU A 705 -18.52 2.88 -14.96
C LEU A 705 -18.28 1.37 -14.94
N VAL A 706 -17.37 0.88 -14.10
CA VAL A 706 -17.13 -0.55 -13.84
C VAL A 706 -18.42 -1.20 -13.37
N ALA A 707 -19.13 -0.62 -12.40
CA ALA A 707 -20.42 -1.16 -11.96
C ALA A 707 -21.43 -1.25 -13.11
N GLN A 708 -21.58 -0.18 -13.90
CA GLN A 708 -22.53 -0.13 -15.02
C GLN A 708 -22.19 -1.11 -16.14
N HIS A 709 -20.91 -1.27 -16.47
CA HIS A 709 -20.48 -2.15 -17.55
C HIS A 709 -20.45 -3.62 -17.12
N MET A 710 -20.06 -3.94 -15.88
CA MET A 710 -19.94 -5.34 -15.44
C MET A 710 -21.28 -6.08 -15.40
N TYR A 711 -22.39 -5.40 -15.09
CA TYR A 711 -23.71 -6.06 -15.09
C TYR A 711 -24.30 -6.19 -16.51
N SER A 712 -24.06 -5.19 -17.37
CA SER A 712 -24.64 -5.13 -18.72
C SER A 712 -23.79 -5.82 -19.78
N LEU A 713 -22.47 -5.91 -19.57
CA LEU A 713 -21.48 -6.58 -20.40
C LEU A 713 -20.63 -7.53 -19.51
N PRO A 714 -21.19 -8.68 -19.08
CA PRO A 714 -20.50 -9.58 -18.16
C PRO A 714 -19.17 -10.08 -18.74
N ALA A 715 -18.06 -9.78 -18.08
CA ALA A 715 -16.73 -10.14 -18.56
C ALA A 715 -16.26 -11.54 -18.09
N TYR A 716 -16.95 -12.13 -17.10
CA TYR A 716 -16.56 -13.38 -16.47
C TYR A 716 -17.55 -14.50 -16.80
N ALA A 717 -17.03 -15.68 -17.10
CA ALA A 717 -17.85 -16.83 -17.43
C ALA A 717 -18.81 -17.18 -16.28
N PHE A 718 -20.08 -17.40 -16.61
CA PHE A 718 -21.15 -17.81 -15.69
C PHE A 718 -21.55 -16.77 -14.62
N ILE A 719 -21.01 -15.54 -14.66
CA ILE A 719 -21.36 -14.52 -13.66
C ILE A 719 -22.75 -13.92 -13.85
N ALA A 720 -23.26 -13.93 -15.09
CA ALA A 720 -24.61 -13.44 -15.40
C ALA A 720 -25.71 -14.32 -14.79
N GLN A 721 -25.39 -15.58 -14.52
CA GLN A 721 -26.27 -16.58 -13.90
C GLN A 721 -26.14 -16.60 -12.37
N ASP A 722 -25.09 -16.00 -11.80
CA ASP A 722 -24.94 -15.83 -10.35
C ASP A 722 -25.50 -14.48 -9.90
N PHE A 723 -26.82 -14.45 -9.75
CA PHE A 723 -27.59 -13.24 -9.45
C PHE A 723 -27.16 -12.55 -8.15
N THR A 724 -26.83 -13.32 -7.10
CA THR A 724 -26.44 -12.74 -5.80
C THR A 724 -25.07 -12.08 -5.90
N THR A 725 -24.12 -12.72 -6.59
CA THR A 725 -22.80 -12.14 -6.87
C THR A 725 -22.90 -10.89 -7.74
N GLN A 726 -23.71 -10.90 -8.80
CA GLN A 726 -23.90 -9.73 -9.66
C GLN A 726 -24.48 -8.54 -8.87
N ALA A 727 -25.48 -8.80 -8.03
CA ALA A 727 -26.07 -7.80 -7.14
C ALA A 727 -25.07 -7.22 -6.14
N ALA A 728 -24.27 -8.08 -5.51
CA ALA A 728 -23.23 -7.67 -4.58
C ALA A 728 -22.16 -6.81 -5.27
N LEU A 729 -21.68 -7.21 -6.45
CA LEU A 729 -20.64 -6.48 -7.20
C LEU A 729 -21.10 -5.11 -7.68
N TYR A 730 -22.31 -5.00 -8.23
CA TYR A 730 -22.87 -3.71 -8.65
C TYR A 730 -22.98 -2.76 -7.46
N THR A 731 -23.60 -3.24 -6.37
CA THR A 731 -23.81 -2.45 -5.15
C THR A 731 -22.47 -2.02 -4.56
N HIS A 732 -21.52 -2.96 -4.40
CA HIS A 732 -20.20 -2.69 -3.85
C HIS A 732 -19.46 -1.56 -4.57
N HIS A 733 -19.35 -1.65 -5.91
CA HIS A 733 -18.64 -0.64 -6.69
C HIS A 733 -19.37 0.72 -6.69
N GLN A 734 -20.71 0.75 -6.64
CA GLN A 734 -21.44 2.02 -6.56
C GLN A 734 -21.25 2.74 -5.22
N TYR A 735 -21.24 2.02 -4.09
CA TYR A 735 -20.93 2.65 -2.80
C TYR A 735 -19.49 3.15 -2.76
N ILE A 736 -18.52 2.37 -3.25
CA ILE A 736 -17.12 2.82 -3.34
C ILE A 736 -17.00 4.07 -4.22
N ALA A 737 -17.65 4.10 -5.39
CA ALA A 737 -17.66 5.26 -6.26
C ALA A 737 -18.19 6.51 -5.54
N GLY A 738 -19.29 6.39 -4.78
CA GLY A 738 -19.84 7.49 -3.98
C GLY A 738 -18.89 8.03 -2.91
N PHE A 739 -18.20 7.15 -2.17
CA PHE A 739 -17.18 7.57 -1.19
C PHE A 739 -15.95 8.21 -1.84
N ILE A 740 -15.47 7.65 -2.95
CA ILE A 740 -14.35 8.22 -3.71
C ILE A 740 -14.72 9.61 -4.27
N MET A 741 -15.91 9.76 -4.84
CA MET A 741 -16.40 11.04 -5.39
C MET A 741 -16.57 12.11 -4.31
N THR A 742 -17.15 11.77 -3.15
CA THR A 742 -17.24 12.72 -2.03
C THR A 742 -15.86 13.11 -1.49
N GLY A 743 -14.91 12.16 -1.43
CA GLY A 743 -13.51 12.43 -1.11
C GLY A 743 -12.82 13.38 -2.09
N ALA A 744 -13.12 13.27 -3.40
CA ALA A 744 -12.57 14.15 -4.42
C ALA A 744 -12.89 15.63 -4.13
N PHE A 745 -14.15 15.94 -3.83
CA PHE A 745 -14.58 17.30 -3.50
C PHE A 745 -14.09 17.76 -2.13
N ALA A 746 -13.98 16.86 -1.15
CA ALA A 746 -13.36 17.20 0.14
C ALA A 746 -11.91 17.66 -0.04
N HIS A 747 -11.11 16.93 -0.82
CA HIS A 747 -9.74 17.34 -1.14
C HIS A 747 -9.67 18.60 -2.01
N GLY A 748 -10.63 18.82 -2.91
CA GLY A 748 -10.79 20.10 -3.60
C GLY A 748 -11.05 21.29 -2.66
N ALA A 749 -11.89 21.11 -1.65
CA ALA A 749 -12.13 22.13 -0.63
C ALA A 749 -10.88 22.40 0.24
N ILE A 750 -10.14 21.34 0.62
CA ILE A 750 -8.88 21.48 1.36
C ILE A 750 -7.85 22.25 0.52
N PHE A 751 -7.75 21.97 -0.79
CA PHE A 751 -6.92 22.74 -1.72
C PHE A 751 -7.28 24.23 -1.70
N PHE A 752 -8.57 24.58 -1.80
CA PHE A 752 -8.98 25.98 -1.78
C PHE A 752 -8.62 26.71 -0.49
N ILE A 753 -8.58 26.00 0.65
CA ILE A 753 -8.19 26.59 1.93
C ILE A 753 -6.67 26.73 2.05
N ARG A 754 -5.94 25.65 1.79
CA ARG A 754 -4.52 25.54 2.16
C ARG A 754 -3.55 25.96 1.06
N ASP A 755 -3.85 25.60 -0.19
CA ASP A 755 -2.85 25.59 -1.26
C ASP A 755 -3.18 26.61 -2.37
N TYR A 756 -4.43 27.06 -2.48
CA TYR A 756 -4.84 28.03 -3.50
C TYR A 756 -4.23 29.42 -3.26
N ASN A 757 -3.46 29.89 -4.25
CA ASN A 757 -2.90 31.24 -4.31
C ASN A 757 -3.69 32.11 -5.31
N PRO A 758 -4.40 33.16 -4.87
CA PRO A 758 -5.14 34.06 -5.75
C PRO A 758 -4.28 34.82 -6.75
N GLU A 759 -3.07 35.26 -6.37
CA GLU A 759 -2.19 36.07 -7.24
C GLU A 759 -1.70 35.24 -8.43
N GLN A 760 -1.27 34.00 -8.17
CA GLN A 760 -0.84 33.08 -9.22
C GLN A 760 -1.96 32.75 -10.21
N ASN A 761 -3.21 32.69 -9.71
CA ASN A 761 -4.38 32.28 -10.48
C ASN A 761 -5.21 33.48 -10.98
N GLU A 762 -4.73 34.71 -10.89
CA GLU A 762 -5.48 35.92 -11.22
C GLU A 762 -6.09 35.86 -12.63
N ASP A 763 -7.39 36.16 -12.78
CA ASP A 763 -8.13 36.12 -14.06
C ASP A 763 -7.97 34.82 -14.88
N ASN A 764 -7.52 33.71 -14.28
CA ASN A 764 -7.56 32.39 -14.94
C ASN A 764 -8.92 31.72 -14.68
N VAL A 765 -9.15 30.56 -15.30
CA VAL A 765 -10.44 29.86 -15.16
C VAL A 765 -10.82 29.53 -13.71
N LEU A 766 -9.84 29.30 -12.83
CA LEU A 766 -10.07 28.95 -11.43
C LEU A 766 -10.47 30.17 -10.60
N ALA A 767 -9.79 31.31 -10.80
CA ALA A 767 -10.20 32.58 -10.17
C ALA A 767 -11.58 33.03 -10.65
N ARG A 768 -11.82 32.97 -11.97
CA ARG A 768 -13.12 33.36 -12.53
C ARG A 768 -14.25 32.54 -11.92
N MET A 769 -14.09 31.22 -11.76
CA MET A 769 -15.08 30.36 -11.11
C MET A 769 -15.45 30.86 -9.70
N LEU A 770 -14.48 31.34 -8.93
CA LEU A 770 -14.72 31.92 -7.61
C LEU A 770 -15.45 33.27 -7.68
N ASP A 771 -15.16 34.10 -8.70
CA ASP A 771 -15.80 35.41 -8.89
C ASP A 771 -17.31 35.32 -9.18
N HIS A 772 -17.79 34.21 -9.73
CA HIS A 772 -19.21 33.96 -10.01
C HIS A 772 -19.77 32.74 -9.28
N LYS A 773 -19.18 32.37 -8.13
CA LYS A 773 -19.60 31.20 -7.35
C LYS A 773 -21.07 31.22 -6.94
N GLU A 774 -21.63 32.40 -6.66
CA GLU A 774 -23.03 32.55 -6.27
C GLU A 774 -23.97 32.13 -7.40
N ALA A 775 -23.61 32.43 -8.66
CA ALA A 775 -24.38 32.00 -9.81
C ALA A 775 -24.34 30.47 -9.96
N ILE A 776 -23.17 29.84 -9.80
CA ILE A 776 -23.04 28.37 -9.86
C ILE A 776 -23.92 27.72 -8.78
N ILE A 777 -23.79 28.19 -7.54
CA ILE A 777 -24.54 27.65 -6.39
C ILE A 777 -26.04 27.87 -6.58
N SER A 778 -26.48 29.04 -7.04
CA SER A 778 -27.92 29.33 -7.22
C SER A 778 -28.55 28.47 -8.32
N HIS A 779 -27.82 28.19 -9.41
CA HIS A 779 -28.33 27.32 -10.49
C HIS A 779 -28.39 25.86 -10.05
N LEU A 780 -27.39 25.36 -9.33
CA LEU A 780 -27.44 24.02 -8.73
C LEU A 780 -28.59 23.91 -7.72
N SER A 781 -28.82 24.94 -6.91
CA SER A 781 -29.95 24.99 -5.99
C SER A 781 -31.30 24.98 -6.71
N TRP A 782 -31.45 25.78 -7.77
CA TRP A 782 -32.65 25.76 -8.60
C TRP A 782 -32.89 24.39 -9.24
N ALA A 783 -31.86 23.76 -9.81
CA ALA A 783 -31.97 22.44 -10.42
C ALA A 783 -32.38 21.37 -9.41
N SER A 784 -31.78 21.36 -8.21
CA SER A 784 -32.16 20.47 -7.11
C SER A 784 -33.61 20.68 -6.67
N LEU A 785 -34.05 21.94 -6.50
CA LEU A 785 -35.43 22.23 -6.13
C LEU A 785 -36.42 21.84 -7.23
N PHE A 786 -36.10 22.15 -8.48
CA PHE A 786 -36.91 21.80 -9.65
C PHE A 786 -37.09 20.28 -9.75
N LEU A 787 -35.99 19.52 -9.73
CA LEU A 787 -36.05 18.05 -9.75
C LEU A 787 -36.80 17.51 -8.53
N GLY A 788 -36.58 18.08 -7.35
CA GLY A 788 -37.21 17.67 -6.10
C GLY A 788 -38.73 17.80 -6.13
N PHE A 789 -39.23 19.00 -6.46
CA PHE A 789 -40.66 19.27 -6.52
C PHE A 789 -41.38 18.42 -7.56
N HIS A 790 -40.83 18.29 -8.76
CA HIS A 790 -41.51 17.54 -9.83
C HIS A 790 -41.43 16.03 -9.62
N THR A 791 -40.27 15.50 -9.22
CA THR A 791 -40.13 14.04 -9.04
C THR A 791 -40.96 13.55 -7.85
N LEU A 792 -40.83 14.19 -6.69
CA LEU A 792 -41.64 13.81 -5.51
C LEU A 792 -43.11 14.11 -5.75
N GLY A 793 -43.44 15.23 -6.40
CA GLY A 793 -44.82 15.59 -6.72
C GLY A 793 -45.50 14.54 -7.61
N LEU A 794 -44.80 14.01 -8.62
CA LEU A 794 -45.33 12.94 -9.48
C LEU A 794 -45.49 11.62 -8.72
N TYR A 795 -44.51 11.23 -7.90
CA TYR A 795 -44.64 10.04 -7.05
C TYR A 795 -45.85 10.13 -6.11
N VAL A 796 -46.01 11.26 -5.41
CA VAL A 796 -47.14 11.50 -4.51
C VAL A 796 -48.47 11.54 -5.27
N HIS A 797 -48.52 12.19 -6.43
CA HIS A 797 -49.71 12.16 -7.29
C HIS A 797 -50.10 10.72 -7.64
N ASN A 798 -49.14 9.91 -8.08
CA ASN A 798 -49.39 8.52 -8.47
C ASN A 798 -49.84 7.65 -7.29
N ASP A 799 -49.25 7.83 -6.10
CA ASP A 799 -49.71 7.17 -4.87
C ASP A 799 -51.17 7.54 -4.55
N VAL A 800 -51.54 8.82 -4.64
CA VAL A 800 -52.91 9.28 -4.37
C VAL A 800 -53.91 8.71 -5.38
N MET A 801 -53.56 8.72 -6.68
CA MET A 801 -54.43 8.15 -7.72
C MET A 801 -54.62 6.64 -7.54
N LEU A 802 -53.57 5.93 -7.14
CA LEU A 802 -53.69 4.50 -6.81
C LEU A 802 -54.53 4.27 -5.56
N ALA A 803 -54.33 5.06 -4.50
CA ALA A 803 -55.11 4.96 -3.26
C ALA A 803 -56.61 5.24 -3.49
N PHE A 804 -56.96 6.08 -4.46
CA PHE A 804 -58.34 6.32 -4.88
C PHE A 804 -58.92 5.27 -5.84
N GLY A 805 -58.14 4.24 -6.20
CA GLY A 805 -58.60 3.19 -7.11
C GLY A 805 -58.72 3.64 -8.57
N THR A 806 -58.01 4.70 -8.96
CA THR A 806 -57.99 5.23 -10.34
C THR A 806 -56.57 5.22 -10.90
N PRO A 807 -55.92 4.05 -11.07
CA PRO A 807 -54.54 3.95 -11.54
C PRO A 807 -54.34 4.51 -12.96
N GLU A 808 -55.39 4.54 -13.79
CA GLU A 808 -55.36 5.13 -15.13
C GLU A 808 -55.16 6.66 -15.13
N LYS A 809 -55.35 7.32 -13.98
CA LYS A 809 -55.10 8.77 -13.80
C LYS A 809 -53.69 9.09 -13.30
N GLN A 810 -52.84 8.08 -13.13
CA GLN A 810 -51.41 8.30 -12.89
C GLN A 810 -50.79 9.06 -14.06
N ILE A 811 -49.78 9.86 -13.76
CA ILE A 811 -48.99 10.54 -14.78
C ILE A 811 -47.80 9.63 -15.11
N LEU A 812 -47.90 8.95 -16.25
CA LEU A 812 -46.91 8.01 -16.74
C LEU A 812 -46.15 8.65 -17.91
N ILE A 813 -44.87 8.96 -17.70
CA ILE A 813 -44.03 9.65 -18.69
C ILE A 813 -43.01 8.65 -19.24
N GLU A 814 -43.05 8.42 -20.56
CA GLU A 814 -42.10 7.54 -21.23
C GLU A 814 -40.70 8.19 -21.35
N PRO A 815 -39.60 7.47 -21.07
CA PRO A 815 -38.24 7.96 -21.24
C PRO A 815 -37.80 7.91 -22.71
N ILE A 816 -38.51 8.63 -23.59
CA ILE A 816 -38.35 8.59 -25.06
C ILE A 816 -36.89 8.81 -25.49
N PHE A 817 -36.16 9.73 -24.85
CA PHE A 817 -34.75 9.97 -25.18
C PHE A 817 -33.86 8.75 -24.90
N ALA A 818 -34.09 8.05 -23.80
CA ALA A 818 -33.32 6.85 -23.48
C ALA A 818 -33.73 5.65 -24.36
N GLN A 819 -35.02 5.52 -24.70
CA GLN A 819 -35.51 4.51 -25.65
C GLN A 819 -34.94 4.75 -27.05
N TRP A 820 -34.83 6.02 -27.47
CA TRP A 820 -34.16 6.41 -28.70
C TRP A 820 -32.68 6.03 -28.72
N ILE A 821 -31.95 6.22 -27.61
CA ILE A 821 -30.54 5.77 -27.48
C ILE A 821 -30.45 4.24 -27.61
N GLN A 822 -31.34 3.48 -26.96
CA GLN A 822 -31.38 2.03 -27.11
C GLN A 822 -31.61 1.62 -28.57
N SER A 823 -32.51 2.32 -29.27
CA SER A 823 -32.78 2.07 -30.68
C SER A 823 -31.62 2.48 -31.60
N ALA A 824 -30.93 3.59 -31.29
CA ALA A 824 -29.70 3.99 -31.96
C ALA A 824 -28.59 2.93 -31.82
N HIS A 825 -28.60 2.17 -30.73
CA HIS A 825 -27.73 1.01 -30.50
C HIS A 825 -28.26 -0.31 -31.08
N GLY A 826 -29.36 -0.31 -31.84
CA GLY A 826 -29.84 -1.50 -32.55
C GLY A 826 -30.97 -2.26 -31.87
N LYS A 827 -31.51 -1.76 -30.74
CA LYS A 827 -32.72 -2.33 -30.12
C LYS A 827 -33.95 -1.99 -30.95
N THR A 828 -34.63 -3.01 -31.47
CA THR A 828 -35.74 -2.85 -32.42
C THR A 828 -37.10 -2.73 -31.75
N SER A 829 -37.22 -3.10 -30.47
CA SER A 829 -38.50 -3.20 -29.74
C SER A 829 -39.30 -1.90 -29.64
N TYR A 830 -38.68 -0.73 -29.79
CA TYR A 830 -39.35 0.58 -29.71
C TYR A 830 -39.77 1.16 -31.06
N GLY A 831 -39.30 0.59 -32.18
CA GLY A 831 -39.74 0.99 -33.53
C GLY A 831 -39.29 2.38 -34.03
N PHE A 832 -38.22 2.99 -33.47
CA PHE A 832 -37.71 4.28 -33.97
C PHE A 832 -37.03 4.21 -35.35
N ASP A 833 -36.48 3.06 -35.73
CA ASP A 833 -35.76 2.83 -37.01
C ASP A 833 -34.66 3.88 -37.29
N VAL A 834 -33.69 3.97 -36.37
CA VAL A 834 -32.57 4.95 -36.42
C VAL A 834 -31.21 4.30 -36.22
N LEU A 835 -30.20 4.81 -36.93
CA LEU A 835 -28.79 4.38 -36.83
C LEU A 835 -28.64 2.85 -36.93
N LEU A 836 -28.27 2.15 -35.84
CA LEU A 836 -28.02 0.70 -35.86
C LEU A 836 -29.30 -0.15 -35.84
N SER A 837 -30.47 0.41 -35.51
CA SER A 837 -31.75 -0.31 -35.69
C SER A 837 -32.27 -0.24 -37.12
N SER A 838 -31.72 0.68 -37.93
CA SER A 838 -32.07 0.80 -39.35
C SER A 838 -31.13 -0.02 -40.23
N THR A 839 -31.67 -1.07 -40.85
CA THR A 839 -30.90 -1.99 -41.72
C THR A 839 -30.35 -1.33 -42.98
N THR A 840 -30.85 -0.14 -43.32
CA THR A 840 -30.37 0.67 -44.46
C THR A 840 -29.41 1.78 -44.05
N GLY A 841 -29.19 2.00 -42.75
CA GLY A 841 -28.38 3.09 -42.21
C GLY A 841 -26.88 2.97 -42.54
N PRO A 842 -26.14 4.08 -42.74
CA PRO A 842 -24.69 4.03 -42.95
C PRO A 842 -23.93 3.38 -41.79
N ALA A 843 -24.35 3.63 -40.54
CA ALA A 843 -23.76 3.05 -39.34
C ALA A 843 -23.94 1.52 -39.31
N PHE A 844 -25.13 1.03 -39.65
CA PHE A 844 -25.40 -0.40 -39.77
C PHE A 844 -24.53 -1.04 -40.85
N ASN A 845 -24.48 -0.43 -42.04
CA ASN A 845 -23.72 -0.96 -43.18
C ASN A 845 -22.21 -1.04 -42.90
N ALA A 846 -21.65 -0.11 -42.13
CA ALA A 846 -20.23 -0.13 -41.78
C ALA A 846 -19.85 -1.27 -40.81
N GLY A 847 -20.75 -1.65 -39.89
CA GLY A 847 -20.48 -2.67 -38.87
C GLY A 847 -20.89 -4.10 -39.26
N ARG A 848 -21.77 -4.26 -40.28
CA ARG A 848 -22.52 -5.49 -40.56
C ARG A 848 -21.71 -6.77 -40.75
N SER A 849 -20.42 -6.68 -41.07
CA SER A 849 -19.59 -7.83 -41.42
C SER A 849 -18.64 -8.32 -40.32
N ILE A 850 -18.55 -7.62 -39.18
CA ILE A 850 -17.59 -7.95 -38.12
C ILE A 850 -18.30 -8.07 -36.76
N TRP A 851 -18.45 -6.99 -36.00
CA TRP A 851 -18.96 -7.01 -34.61
C TRP A 851 -20.47 -6.84 -34.51
N LEU A 852 -21.09 -6.20 -35.51
CA LEU A 852 -22.49 -5.77 -35.42
C LEU A 852 -23.49 -6.94 -35.36
N PRO A 853 -23.32 -8.07 -36.08
CA PRO A 853 -24.25 -9.19 -35.96
C PRO A 853 -24.31 -9.77 -34.53
N GLY A 854 -23.15 -9.95 -33.88
CA GLY A 854 -23.07 -10.44 -32.50
C GLY A 854 -23.68 -9.45 -31.50
N TRP A 855 -23.41 -8.16 -31.70
CA TRP A 855 -24.04 -7.08 -30.92
C TRP A 855 -25.56 -7.03 -31.06
N LEU A 856 -26.09 -7.07 -32.29
CA LEU A 856 -27.53 -7.01 -32.55
C LEU A 856 -28.27 -8.21 -31.99
N ASN A 857 -27.64 -9.39 -32.01
CA ASN A 857 -28.17 -10.57 -31.35
C ASN A 857 -28.26 -10.34 -29.83
N ALA A 858 -27.18 -9.89 -29.19
CA ALA A 858 -27.15 -9.65 -27.75
C ALA A 858 -28.14 -8.56 -27.28
N VAL A 859 -28.23 -7.41 -27.98
CA VAL A 859 -29.07 -6.28 -27.54
C VAL A 859 -30.58 -6.49 -27.74
N ASN A 860 -30.97 -7.42 -28.62
CA ASN A 860 -32.38 -7.77 -28.85
C ASN A 860 -32.81 -9.05 -28.10
N GLU A 861 -31.89 -9.69 -27.38
CA GLU A 861 -32.16 -10.86 -26.54
C GLU A 861 -32.67 -10.41 -25.16
N ASN A 862 -33.89 -10.81 -24.80
CA ASN A 862 -34.55 -10.33 -23.57
C ASN A 862 -34.11 -11.09 -22.31
N SER A 863 -33.30 -12.15 -22.46
CA SER A 863 -32.81 -12.96 -21.33
C SER A 863 -31.54 -12.41 -20.67
N ASN A 864 -30.92 -11.36 -21.22
CA ASN A 864 -29.72 -10.72 -20.65
C ASN A 864 -29.99 -9.28 -20.17
N SER A 865 -28.97 -8.65 -19.57
CA SER A 865 -29.05 -7.29 -19.01
C SER A 865 -28.54 -6.18 -19.93
N LEU A 866 -28.21 -6.46 -21.19
CA LEU A 866 -27.72 -5.47 -22.15
C LEU A 866 -28.87 -4.58 -22.63
N PHE A 867 -28.86 -3.30 -22.23
CA PHE A 867 -29.91 -2.34 -22.57
C PHE A 867 -31.33 -2.84 -22.24
N LEU A 868 -31.57 -3.18 -20.97
CA LEU A 868 -32.89 -3.56 -20.46
C LEU A 868 -33.99 -2.62 -20.94
N THR A 869 -35.17 -3.17 -21.21
CA THR A 869 -36.34 -2.35 -21.58
C THR A 869 -36.68 -1.36 -20.48
N ILE A 870 -37.03 -0.13 -20.85
CA ILE A 870 -37.28 0.98 -19.94
C ILE A 870 -38.63 1.65 -20.22
N GLY A 871 -39.32 2.07 -19.16
CA GLY A 871 -40.63 2.71 -19.21
C GLY A 871 -40.83 3.79 -18.12
N PRO A 872 -42.09 4.09 -17.73
CA PRO A 872 -42.40 5.21 -16.83
C PRO A 872 -41.81 5.09 -15.43
N GLY A 873 -41.74 3.88 -14.89
CA GLY A 873 -41.09 3.60 -13.61
C GLY A 873 -39.59 3.96 -13.63
N ASP A 874 -38.90 3.58 -14.71
CA ASP A 874 -37.51 3.95 -14.93
C ASP A 874 -37.35 5.48 -15.06
N PHE A 875 -38.24 6.15 -15.78
CA PHE A 875 -38.19 7.60 -15.92
C PHE A 875 -38.18 8.32 -14.56
N LEU A 876 -39.12 7.98 -13.67
CA LEU A 876 -39.25 8.64 -12.37
C LEU A 876 -38.02 8.42 -11.48
N VAL A 877 -37.51 7.18 -11.43
CA VAL A 877 -36.35 6.88 -10.58
C VAL A 877 -35.05 7.47 -11.13
N HIS A 878 -34.88 7.59 -12.45
CA HIS A 878 -33.74 8.32 -13.01
C HIS A 878 -33.77 9.82 -12.66
N HIS A 879 -34.96 10.43 -12.57
CA HIS A 879 -35.09 11.81 -12.10
C HIS A 879 -34.84 11.94 -10.59
N ALA A 880 -35.19 10.92 -9.79
CA ALA A 880 -34.82 10.86 -8.37
C ALA A 880 -33.29 10.71 -8.20
N ILE A 881 -32.64 9.88 -9.00
CA ILE A 881 -31.18 9.76 -9.04
C ILE A 881 -30.55 11.10 -9.45
N ALA A 882 -31.09 11.76 -10.48
CA ALA A 882 -30.63 13.08 -10.89
C ALA A 882 -30.77 14.11 -9.76
N LEU A 883 -31.89 14.14 -9.03
CA LEU A 883 -32.07 14.96 -7.84
C LEU A 883 -30.97 14.69 -6.79
N GLY A 884 -30.73 13.43 -6.48
CA GLY A 884 -29.70 13.02 -5.51
C GLY A 884 -28.30 13.48 -5.92
N LEU A 885 -27.93 13.27 -7.19
CA LEU A 885 -26.64 13.70 -7.74
C LEU A 885 -26.47 15.23 -7.73
N HIS A 886 -27.48 15.98 -8.18
CA HIS A 886 -27.43 17.45 -8.20
C HIS A 886 -27.37 18.03 -6.78
N THR A 887 -28.11 17.45 -5.83
CA THR A 887 -28.13 17.93 -4.44
C THR A 887 -26.82 17.58 -3.71
N THR A 888 -26.28 16.38 -3.92
CA THR A 888 -24.96 16.00 -3.40
C THR A 888 -23.88 16.93 -3.97
N THR A 889 -23.92 17.20 -5.28
CA THR A 889 -23.00 18.12 -5.96
C THR A 889 -23.15 19.55 -5.44
N LEU A 890 -24.36 20.04 -5.24
CA LEU A 890 -24.64 21.35 -4.65
C LEU A 890 -23.95 21.50 -3.28
N ILE A 891 -24.11 20.53 -2.39
CA ILE A 891 -23.54 20.58 -1.04
C ILE A 891 -22.01 20.60 -1.12
N LEU A 892 -21.42 19.70 -1.91
CA LEU A 892 -19.96 19.59 -2.07
C LEU A 892 -19.35 20.83 -2.74
N VAL A 893 -19.93 21.30 -3.84
CA VAL A 893 -19.47 22.48 -4.58
C VAL A 893 -19.60 23.72 -3.72
N LYS A 894 -20.75 23.94 -3.05
CA LYS A 894 -20.93 25.06 -2.13
C LYS A 894 -19.92 24.99 -0.97
N GLY A 895 -19.68 23.80 -0.43
CA GLY A 895 -18.66 23.57 0.60
C GLY A 895 -17.26 24.00 0.17
N ALA A 896 -16.87 23.68 -1.07
CA ALA A 896 -15.57 24.06 -1.64
C ALA A 896 -15.47 25.55 -2.00
N LEU A 897 -16.49 26.13 -2.64
CA LEU A 897 -16.47 27.53 -3.10
C LEU A 897 -16.62 28.55 -1.95
N ASP A 898 -17.28 28.17 -0.85
CA ASP A 898 -17.38 28.99 0.37
C ASP A 898 -16.33 28.62 1.43
N ALA A 899 -15.37 27.74 1.10
CA ALA A 899 -14.37 27.25 2.03
C ALA A 899 -13.45 28.37 2.55
N ARG A 900 -13.09 29.32 1.69
CA ARG A 900 -12.22 30.44 2.05
C ARG A 900 -12.94 31.57 2.80
N GLY A 901 -14.24 31.71 2.58
CA GLY A 901 -15.04 32.78 3.16
C GLY A 901 -16.44 32.86 2.54
N SER A 902 -17.41 33.28 3.34
CA SER A 902 -18.77 33.61 2.92
C SER A 902 -19.20 34.94 3.54
N LYS A 903 -20.38 35.47 3.17
CA LYS A 903 -20.92 36.70 3.77
C LYS A 903 -21.11 36.58 5.29
N LEU A 904 -21.41 35.38 5.80
CA LEU A 904 -21.65 35.13 7.22
C LEU A 904 -20.35 35.01 8.03
N MET A 905 -19.29 34.45 7.42
CA MET A 905 -17.96 34.30 8.02
C MET A 905 -16.90 34.54 6.93
N PRO A 906 -16.46 35.79 6.74
CA PRO A 906 -15.55 36.16 5.64
C PRO A 906 -14.13 35.61 5.77
N ASP A 907 -13.68 35.37 7.00
CA ASP A 907 -12.34 34.94 7.42
C ASP A 907 -12.20 33.42 7.60
N LYS A 908 -13.12 32.64 7.00
CA LYS A 908 -13.19 31.19 7.20
C LYS A 908 -11.88 30.44 6.91
N LYS A 909 -11.11 30.88 5.91
CA LYS A 909 -9.80 30.29 5.57
C LYS A 909 -8.84 30.23 6.77
N ASP A 910 -8.94 31.18 7.71
CA ASP A 910 -8.00 31.33 8.82
C ASP A 910 -8.21 30.25 9.91
N PHE A 911 -9.37 29.57 9.88
CA PHE A 911 -9.74 28.50 10.82
C PHE A 911 -9.46 27.09 10.28
N GLY A 912 -9.06 26.97 9.02
CA GLY A 912 -8.79 25.69 8.37
C GLY A 912 -10.04 24.93 7.91
N TYR A 913 -9.84 23.66 7.54
CA TYR A 913 -10.90 22.83 6.94
C TYR A 913 -11.98 22.37 7.92
N SER A 914 -11.58 22.04 9.16
CA SER A 914 -12.42 21.37 10.14
C SER A 914 -12.41 22.11 11.46
N PHE A 915 -13.52 22.78 11.78
CA PHE A 915 -13.75 23.50 13.03
C PHE A 915 -15.25 23.48 13.37
N PRO A 916 -15.66 23.60 14.65
CA PRO A 916 -17.04 23.28 15.07
C PRO A 916 -18.11 24.30 14.63
N CYS A 917 -17.80 25.59 14.83
CA CYS A 917 -18.61 26.77 14.51
C CYS A 917 -17.78 28.04 14.81
N ASP A 918 -18.32 29.22 14.51
CA ASP A 918 -17.81 30.54 14.93
C ASP A 918 -18.78 31.21 15.94
N GLY A 919 -19.19 30.41 16.92
CA GLY A 919 -20.09 30.80 18.02
C GLY A 919 -21.57 30.96 17.65
N PRO A 920 -22.43 31.21 18.66
CA PRO A 920 -23.87 31.38 18.46
C PRO A 920 -24.26 32.79 17.95
N GLY A 921 -23.32 33.72 17.84
CA GLY A 921 -23.56 35.07 17.30
C GLY A 921 -23.99 35.06 15.83
N ARG A 922 -24.39 36.23 15.31
CA ARG A 922 -24.81 36.42 13.90
C ARG A 922 -25.96 35.51 13.43
N GLY A 923 -26.82 35.07 14.36
CA GLY A 923 -27.93 34.15 14.09
C GLY A 923 -27.58 32.67 14.22
N GLY A 924 -26.33 32.33 14.55
CA GLY A 924 -25.83 30.96 14.69
C GLY A 924 -24.97 30.53 13.51
N THR A 925 -23.80 29.95 13.79
CA THR A 925 -22.82 29.52 12.77
C THR A 925 -22.52 28.01 12.86
N CYS A 926 -23.50 27.22 13.29
CA CYS A 926 -23.39 25.77 13.32
C CYS A 926 -23.16 25.22 11.90
N ASP A 927 -22.31 24.20 11.79
CA ASP A 927 -22.07 23.45 10.55
C ASP A 927 -21.59 24.33 9.37
N ILE A 928 -20.79 25.36 9.68
CA ILE A 928 -20.34 26.36 8.71
C ILE A 928 -19.02 26.00 8.01
N SER A 929 -18.24 25.06 8.56
CA SER A 929 -16.94 24.68 8.00
C SER A 929 -17.07 23.90 6.69
N ALA A 930 -15.99 23.84 5.90
CA ALA A 930 -15.98 23.03 4.68
C ALA A 930 -16.05 21.52 4.98
N TRP A 931 -15.52 21.09 6.12
CA TRP A 931 -15.68 19.71 6.61
C TRP A 931 -17.15 19.38 6.93
N ASP A 932 -17.91 20.32 7.47
CA ASP A 932 -19.34 20.11 7.75
C ASP A 932 -20.15 19.93 6.46
N ALA A 933 -19.76 20.59 5.36
CA ALA A 933 -20.36 20.35 4.05
C ALA A 933 -20.05 18.93 3.53
N PHE A 934 -18.83 18.43 3.72
CA PHE A 934 -18.51 17.01 3.44
C PHE A 934 -19.38 16.07 4.29
N TYR A 935 -19.49 16.33 5.59
CA TYR A 935 -20.32 15.55 6.51
C TYR A 935 -21.80 15.49 6.04
N LEU A 936 -22.38 16.62 5.63
CA LEU A 936 -23.74 16.68 5.09
C LEU A 936 -23.87 15.97 3.73
N ALA A 937 -22.86 16.08 2.88
CA ALA A 937 -22.86 15.45 1.56
C ALA A 937 -22.83 13.92 1.64
N VAL A 938 -22.20 13.32 2.67
CA VAL A 938 -22.17 11.86 2.83
C VAL A 938 -23.59 11.30 3.07
N PHE A 939 -24.47 11.98 3.80
CA PHE A 939 -25.87 11.56 3.93
C PHE A 939 -26.59 11.54 2.58
N TRP A 940 -26.42 12.60 1.78
CA TRP A 940 -27.02 12.68 0.44
C TRP A 940 -26.41 11.68 -0.53
N MET A 941 -25.11 11.41 -0.43
CA MET A 941 -24.44 10.38 -1.20
C MET A 941 -25.02 9.00 -0.87
N LEU A 942 -25.10 8.62 0.41
CA LEU A 942 -25.68 7.33 0.83
C LEU A 942 -27.13 7.17 0.35
N ASN A 943 -27.93 8.23 0.45
CA ASN A 943 -29.30 8.22 -0.03
C ASN A 943 -29.38 8.09 -1.57
N THR A 944 -28.54 8.83 -2.30
CA THR A 944 -28.48 8.77 -3.77
C THR A 944 -28.07 7.39 -4.26
N ILE A 945 -26.99 6.83 -3.69
CA ILE A 945 -26.53 5.48 -4.03
C ILE A 945 -27.57 4.44 -3.60
N GLY A 946 -28.24 4.64 -2.46
CA GLY A 946 -29.36 3.82 -2.03
C GLY A 946 -30.47 3.76 -3.08
N TRP A 947 -30.89 4.90 -3.63
CA TRP A 947 -31.87 4.95 -4.73
C TRP A 947 -31.38 4.24 -5.99
N VAL A 948 -30.11 4.46 -6.38
CA VAL A 948 -29.48 3.77 -7.53
C VAL A 948 -29.50 2.25 -7.34
N THR A 949 -29.12 1.76 -6.17
CA THR A 949 -29.02 0.31 -5.91
C THR A 949 -30.38 -0.31 -5.67
N PHE A 950 -31.33 0.39 -5.05
CA PHE A 950 -32.72 -0.07 -4.91
C PHE A 950 -33.37 -0.27 -6.28
N TYR A 951 -33.22 0.72 -7.17
CA TYR A 951 -33.68 0.63 -8.54
C TYR A 951 -33.07 -0.57 -9.26
N TRP A 952 -31.74 -0.64 -9.28
CA TRP A 952 -31.04 -1.71 -9.97
C TRP A 952 -31.48 -3.09 -9.47
N HIS A 953 -31.53 -3.27 -8.14
CA HIS A 953 -31.86 -4.54 -7.52
C HIS A 953 -33.31 -4.96 -7.77
N TRP A 954 -34.28 -4.04 -7.64
CA TRP A 954 -35.68 -4.39 -7.88
C TRP A 954 -35.95 -4.72 -9.34
N LYS A 955 -35.37 -3.95 -10.27
CA LYS A 955 -35.46 -4.20 -11.71
C LYS A 955 -34.87 -5.57 -12.08
N HIS A 956 -33.74 -5.94 -11.48
CA HIS A 956 -33.12 -7.24 -11.76
C HIS A 956 -33.85 -8.41 -11.09
N ILE A 957 -34.33 -8.27 -9.85
CA ILE A 957 -35.12 -9.33 -9.20
C ILE A 957 -36.36 -9.67 -10.03
N THR A 958 -37.09 -8.67 -10.50
CA THR A 958 -38.31 -8.90 -11.30
C THR A 958 -38.00 -9.51 -12.66
N LEU A 959 -36.88 -9.14 -13.28
CA LEU A 959 -36.34 -9.77 -14.48
C LEU A 959 -36.00 -11.26 -14.24
N TRP A 960 -35.22 -11.57 -13.21
CA TRP A 960 -34.80 -12.93 -12.89
C TRP A 960 -35.96 -13.83 -12.46
N GLN A 961 -37.04 -13.26 -11.91
CA GLN A 961 -38.29 -13.98 -11.63
C GLN A 961 -39.16 -14.19 -12.88
N GLY A 962 -38.84 -13.56 -14.01
CA GLY A 962 -39.68 -13.56 -15.20
C GLY A 962 -40.97 -12.74 -15.06
N ASN A 963 -41.04 -11.82 -14.09
CA ASN A 963 -42.23 -11.01 -13.78
C ASN A 963 -41.91 -9.50 -13.84
N VAL A 964 -41.42 -9.04 -15.00
CA VAL A 964 -41.02 -7.64 -15.22
C VAL A 964 -42.21 -6.66 -15.09
N SER A 965 -43.45 -7.13 -15.32
CA SER A 965 -44.64 -6.29 -15.14
C SER A 965 -44.79 -5.77 -13.72
N GLN A 966 -44.37 -6.53 -12.70
CA GLN A 966 -44.38 -6.06 -11.32
C GLN A 966 -43.59 -4.76 -11.15
N PHE A 967 -42.39 -4.67 -11.71
CA PHE A 967 -41.61 -3.43 -11.64
C PHE A 967 -42.27 -2.33 -12.48
N ASN A 968 -42.67 -2.62 -13.72
CA ASN A 968 -43.23 -1.63 -14.63
C ASN A 968 -44.51 -0.97 -14.09
N GLU A 969 -45.36 -1.74 -13.40
CA GLU A 969 -46.62 -1.25 -12.84
C GLU A 969 -46.47 -0.66 -11.44
N SER A 970 -45.66 -1.27 -10.56
CA SER A 970 -45.56 -0.84 -9.16
C SER A 970 -44.51 0.23 -8.89
N SER A 971 -43.51 0.42 -9.76
CA SER A 971 -42.41 1.37 -9.48
C SER A 971 -42.77 2.84 -9.72
N THR A 972 -43.97 3.13 -10.25
CA THR A 972 -44.43 4.49 -10.57
C THR A 972 -44.97 5.26 -9.35
N TYR A 973 -45.13 4.60 -8.20
CA TYR A 973 -45.66 5.15 -6.94
C TYR A 973 -44.88 4.57 -5.74
N LEU A 974 -44.72 5.33 -4.64
CA LEU A 974 -43.83 4.95 -3.52
C LEU A 974 -44.36 3.77 -2.71
N MET A 975 -45.68 3.58 -2.62
CA MET A 975 -46.26 2.41 -1.94
C MET A 975 -45.80 1.09 -2.60
N GLY A 976 -45.53 1.08 -3.90
CA GLY A 976 -45.01 -0.08 -4.60
C GLY A 976 -43.58 -0.40 -4.18
N TRP A 977 -42.71 0.61 -4.08
CA TRP A 977 -41.37 0.47 -3.53
C TRP A 977 -41.37 -0.04 -2.09
N LEU A 978 -42.32 0.41 -1.27
CA LEU A 978 -42.45 -0.05 0.11
C LEU A 978 -42.97 -1.50 0.20
N ARG A 979 -44.08 -1.81 -0.48
CA ARG A 979 -44.79 -3.09 -0.38
C ARG A 979 -44.14 -4.19 -1.20
N ASP A 980 -43.93 -3.94 -2.49
CA ASP A 980 -43.55 -4.97 -3.47
C ASP A 980 -42.04 -5.15 -3.57
N TYR A 981 -41.27 -4.15 -3.13
CA TYR A 981 -39.81 -4.26 -3.02
C TYR A 981 -39.35 -4.50 -1.59
N LEU A 982 -39.46 -3.53 -0.68
CA LEU A 982 -38.86 -3.65 0.65
C LEU A 982 -39.56 -4.72 1.50
N TRP A 983 -40.88 -4.66 1.63
CA TRP A 983 -41.62 -5.60 2.48
C TRP A 983 -41.59 -7.02 1.89
N LEU A 984 -42.01 -7.20 0.63
CA LEU A 984 -42.09 -8.52 0.00
C LEU A 984 -40.75 -9.27 0.01
N ASN A 985 -39.66 -8.59 -0.35
CA ASN A 985 -38.34 -9.21 -0.45
C ASN A 985 -37.62 -9.35 0.90
N SER A 986 -38.12 -8.72 1.96
CA SER A 986 -37.61 -8.94 3.32
C SER A 986 -38.09 -10.25 3.95
N SER A 987 -39.11 -10.90 3.37
CA SER A 987 -39.76 -12.07 3.99
C SER A 987 -38.82 -13.24 4.28
N GLN A 988 -37.92 -13.60 3.36
CA GLN A 988 -36.93 -14.66 3.55
C GLN A 988 -35.85 -14.23 4.56
N LEU A 989 -35.42 -12.97 4.49
CA LEU A 989 -34.42 -12.41 5.40
C LEU A 989 -34.88 -12.48 6.86
N ILE A 990 -36.08 -11.96 7.17
CA ILE A 990 -36.57 -11.92 8.56
C ILE A 990 -36.91 -13.30 9.11
N ASN A 991 -37.09 -14.30 8.23
CA ASN A 991 -37.27 -15.70 8.58
C ASN A 991 -35.97 -16.51 8.55
N GLY A 992 -34.80 -15.86 8.46
CA GLY A 992 -33.50 -16.52 8.61
C GLY A 992 -33.37 -17.27 9.95
N TYR A 993 -34.01 -16.74 10.99
CA TYR A 993 -34.32 -17.45 12.23
C TYR A 993 -35.70 -17.03 12.74
N ASN A 994 -36.45 -17.95 13.34
CA ASN A 994 -37.77 -17.72 13.90
C ASN A 994 -38.01 -18.69 15.09
N PRO A 995 -39.16 -18.63 15.79
CA PRO A 995 -39.42 -19.51 16.94
C PRO A 995 -39.40 -21.02 16.63
N PHE A 996 -39.49 -21.42 15.36
CA PHE A 996 -39.52 -22.82 14.93
C PHE A 996 -38.14 -23.36 14.52
N GLY A 997 -37.16 -22.48 14.26
CA GLY A 997 -35.81 -22.89 13.86
C GLY A 997 -35.03 -21.78 13.17
N MET A 998 -33.89 -22.15 12.58
CA MET A 998 -33.07 -21.24 11.79
C MET A 998 -32.58 -21.92 10.51
N ASN A 999 -32.16 -21.12 9.55
CA ASN A 999 -31.54 -21.58 8.31
C ASN A 999 -30.25 -20.78 8.03
N SER A 1000 -29.63 -21.06 6.88
CA SER A 1000 -28.38 -20.42 6.44
C SER A 1000 -28.44 -18.90 6.24
N LEU A 1001 -29.63 -18.29 6.23
CA LEU A 1001 -29.81 -16.84 6.18
C LEU A 1001 -29.81 -16.18 7.56
N SER A 1002 -29.74 -16.94 8.65
CA SER A 1002 -29.76 -16.43 10.02
C SER A 1002 -28.68 -15.38 10.32
N VAL A 1003 -27.47 -15.53 9.75
CA VAL A 1003 -26.40 -14.51 9.89
C VAL A 1003 -26.79 -13.18 9.26
N TRP A 1004 -27.48 -13.21 8.11
CA TRP A 1004 -27.95 -12.00 7.44
C TRP A 1004 -29.11 -11.37 8.19
N ALA A 1005 -30.04 -12.18 8.71
CA ALA A 1005 -31.12 -11.69 9.57
C ALA A 1005 -30.58 -10.95 10.81
N TRP A 1006 -29.55 -11.52 11.45
CA TRP A 1006 -28.89 -10.90 12.60
C TRP A 1006 -28.14 -9.63 12.21
N MET A 1007 -27.36 -9.68 11.10
CA MET A 1007 -26.65 -8.52 10.56
C MET A 1007 -27.60 -7.38 10.16
N PHE A 1008 -28.80 -7.70 9.68
CA PHE A 1008 -29.83 -6.73 9.34
C PHE A 1008 -30.30 -5.95 10.58
N LEU A 1009 -30.60 -6.65 11.68
CA LEU A 1009 -30.96 -6.00 12.95
C LEU A 1009 -29.78 -5.25 13.57
N PHE A 1010 -28.57 -5.83 13.49
CA PHE A 1010 -27.35 -5.17 13.94
C PHE A 1010 -27.09 -3.86 13.16
N GLY A 1011 -27.29 -3.88 11.85
CA GLY A 1011 -27.23 -2.69 10.98
C GLY A 1011 -28.20 -1.59 11.44
N HIS A 1012 -29.45 -1.96 11.75
CA HIS A 1012 -30.43 -1.02 12.30
C HIS A 1012 -29.99 -0.45 13.66
N LEU A 1013 -29.46 -1.29 14.55
CA LEU A 1013 -28.95 -0.86 15.85
C LEU A 1013 -27.80 0.13 15.70
N VAL A 1014 -26.81 -0.16 14.86
CA VAL A 1014 -25.66 0.71 14.61
C VAL A 1014 -26.12 2.03 13.97
N TRP A 1015 -27.03 1.95 13.00
CA TRP A 1015 -27.61 3.13 12.36
C TRP A 1015 -28.32 4.04 13.36
N ALA A 1016 -29.22 3.48 14.19
CA ALA A 1016 -29.94 4.21 15.24
C ALA A 1016 -29.00 4.73 16.34
N THR A 1017 -27.92 4.02 16.65
CA THR A 1017 -26.87 4.51 17.56
C THR A 1017 -26.20 5.77 17.01
N GLY A 1018 -26.04 5.88 15.68
CA GLY A 1018 -25.58 7.11 15.03
C GLY A 1018 -26.45 8.32 15.37
N PHE A 1019 -27.78 8.16 15.43
CA PHE A 1019 -28.71 9.26 15.75
C PHE A 1019 -28.48 9.85 17.14
N MET A 1020 -28.01 9.05 18.11
CA MET A 1020 -27.65 9.57 19.44
C MET A 1020 -26.61 10.69 19.33
N PHE A 1021 -25.56 10.48 18.53
CA PHE A 1021 -24.48 11.45 18.33
C PHE A 1021 -24.85 12.60 17.38
N LEU A 1022 -25.79 12.38 16.46
CA LEU A 1022 -26.20 13.37 15.45
C LEU A 1022 -27.27 14.34 15.98
N ILE A 1023 -28.16 13.87 16.86
CA ILE A 1023 -29.23 14.69 17.43
C ILE A 1023 -28.78 15.38 18.73
N SER A 1024 -28.23 14.62 19.68
CA SER A 1024 -27.85 15.18 20.99
C SER A 1024 -26.42 15.71 20.96
N TRP A 1025 -26.23 16.94 21.43
CA TRP A 1025 -24.96 17.65 21.27
C TRP A 1025 -24.12 17.66 22.55
N ARG A 1026 -22.84 18.00 22.40
CA ARG A 1026 -21.79 17.87 23.43
C ARG A 1026 -22.17 18.37 24.83
N GLY A 1027 -22.86 19.50 24.93
CA GLY A 1027 -23.17 20.15 26.21
C GLY A 1027 -23.89 19.22 27.20
N TYR A 1028 -24.94 18.55 26.73
CA TYR A 1028 -25.71 17.60 27.52
C TYR A 1028 -24.84 16.46 28.08
N TRP A 1029 -24.01 15.86 27.24
CA TRP A 1029 -23.12 14.76 27.63
C TRP A 1029 -22.02 15.20 28.58
N GLN A 1030 -21.52 16.43 28.44
CA GLN A 1030 -20.50 16.98 29.31
C GLN A 1030 -21.05 17.15 30.74
N GLU A 1031 -22.25 17.71 30.89
CA GLU A 1031 -22.91 17.85 32.20
C GLU A 1031 -23.18 16.48 32.84
N LEU A 1032 -23.64 15.49 32.06
CA LEU A 1032 -23.84 14.13 32.56
C LEU A 1032 -22.53 13.50 33.05
N ILE A 1033 -21.44 13.61 32.27
CA ILE A 1033 -20.12 13.09 32.66
C ILE A 1033 -19.62 13.73 33.94
N GLU A 1034 -19.88 15.02 34.17
CA GLU A 1034 -19.52 15.71 35.40
C GLU A 1034 -20.24 15.12 36.63
N THR A 1035 -21.51 14.74 36.50
CA THR A 1035 -22.22 14.04 37.59
C THR A 1035 -21.64 12.65 37.87
N LEU A 1036 -21.22 11.92 36.83
CA LEU A 1036 -20.58 10.61 36.97
C LEU A 1036 -19.18 10.73 37.61
N ALA A 1037 -18.39 11.73 37.21
CA ALA A 1037 -17.10 12.03 37.80
C ALA A 1037 -17.24 12.36 39.29
N TRP A 1038 -18.23 13.19 39.64
CA TRP A 1038 -18.57 13.48 41.03
C TRP A 1038 -18.94 12.20 41.80
N ALA A 1039 -19.79 11.34 41.22
CA ALA A 1039 -20.20 10.09 41.86
C ALA A 1039 -19.00 9.14 42.08
N HIS A 1040 -18.11 9.01 41.10
CA HIS A 1040 -16.91 8.18 41.18
C HIS A 1040 -15.97 8.63 42.32
N GLU A 1041 -15.73 9.94 42.43
CA GLU A 1041 -14.87 10.50 43.49
C GLU A 1041 -15.49 10.39 44.89
N ARG A 1042 -16.83 10.36 44.98
CA ARG A 1042 -17.57 10.29 46.24
C ARG A 1042 -17.95 8.87 46.67
N THR A 1043 -17.79 7.88 45.80
CA THR A 1043 -18.09 6.48 46.10
C THR A 1043 -16.91 5.83 46.84
N PRO A 1044 -17.09 5.38 48.11
CA PRO A 1044 -16.02 4.69 48.84
C PRO A 1044 -15.53 3.45 48.08
N LEU A 1045 -14.24 3.13 48.21
CA LEU A 1045 -13.54 2.06 47.50
C LEU A 1045 -13.28 2.35 46.01
N ALA A 1046 -14.24 2.95 45.28
CA ALA A 1046 -14.04 3.39 43.90
C ALA A 1046 -13.08 4.59 43.81
N ASN A 1047 -13.15 5.50 44.79
CA ASN A 1047 -12.30 6.69 44.88
C ASN A 1047 -10.79 6.40 45.08
N LEU A 1048 -10.41 5.15 45.38
CA LEU A 1048 -9.03 4.68 45.41
C LEU A 1048 -8.45 4.51 44.00
N ILE A 1049 -9.32 4.30 43.00
CA ILE A 1049 -8.96 4.17 41.59
C ILE A 1049 -9.20 5.52 40.92
N ARG A 1050 -8.14 6.16 40.43
CA ARG A 1050 -8.24 7.46 39.72
C ARG A 1050 -8.00 7.27 38.22
N TRP A 1051 -8.73 8.00 37.41
CA TRP A 1051 -8.43 8.10 35.99
C TRP A 1051 -7.09 8.81 35.79
N ARG A 1052 -6.35 8.40 34.76
CA ARG A 1052 -5.13 9.10 34.33
C ARG A 1052 -5.48 10.41 33.62
N ASP A 1053 -6.49 10.37 32.78
CA ASP A 1053 -6.98 11.49 31.97
C ASP A 1053 -8.40 11.83 32.38
N LYS A 1054 -8.73 13.12 32.48
CA LYS A 1054 -10.06 13.55 32.90
C LYS A 1054 -11.11 13.13 31.87
N PRO A 1055 -12.21 12.47 32.27
CA PRO A 1055 -13.26 12.11 31.33
C PRO A 1055 -13.96 13.37 30.81
N VAL A 1056 -14.06 13.49 29.49
CA VAL A 1056 -14.73 14.59 28.80
C VAL A 1056 -15.60 14.04 27.66
N ALA A 1057 -16.67 14.75 27.33
CA ALA A 1057 -17.46 14.43 26.15
C ALA A 1057 -16.65 14.65 24.88
N LEU A 1058 -16.97 13.89 23.82
CA LEU A 1058 -16.42 14.07 22.48
C LEU A 1058 -16.54 15.54 22.02
N SER A 1059 -15.56 16.03 21.25
CA SER A 1059 -15.70 17.35 20.62
C SER A 1059 -16.87 17.35 19.62
N ILE A 1060 -17.37 18.54 19.26
CA ILE A 1060 -18.50 18.69 18.33
C ILE A 1060 -18.20 18.03 16.98
N VAL A 1061 -17.01 18.29 16.41
CA VAL A 1061 -16.59 17.68 15.13
C VAL A 1061 -16.41 16.16 15.27
N GLN A 1062 -15.82 15.68 16.37
CA GLN A 1062 -15.69 14.24 16.62
C GLN A 1062 -17.06 13.56 16.75
N ALA A 1063 -18.03 14.17 17.43
CA ALA A 1063 -19.38 13.62 17.56
C ALA A 1063 -20.08 13.52 16.20
N ARG A 1064 -19.95 14.56 15.34
CA ARG A 1064 -20.43 14.51 13.94
C ARG A 1064 -19.78 13.36 13.16
N LEU A 1065 -18.46 13.20 13.25
CA LEU A 1065 -17.73 12.14 12.55
C LEU A 1065 -18.13 10.74 13.06
N VAL A 1066 -18.17 10.55 14.38
CA VAL A 1066 -18.57 9.28 15.01
C VAL A 1066 -20.01 8.94 14.67
N GLY A 1067 -20.91 9.92 14.74
CA GLY A 1067 -22.31 9.76 14.35
C GLY A 1067 -22.46 9.40 12.87
N LEU A 1068 -21.74 10.08 11.98
CA LEU A 1068 -21.74 9.79 10.54
C LEU A 1068 -21.16 8.40 10.25
N ALA A 1069 -20.11 7.98 10.96
CA ALA A 1069 -19.53 6.65 10.80
C ALA A 1069 -20.53 5.55 11.20
N HIS A 1070 -21.21 5.70 12.34
CA HIS A 1070 -22.26 4.76 12.76
C HIS A 1070 -23.44 4.76 11.77
N PHE A 1071 -23.88 5.95 11.33
CA PHE A 1071 -24.93 6.05 10.32
C PHE A 1071 -24.53 5.31 9.03
N SER A 1072 -23.32 5.55 8.53
CA SER A 1072 -22.82 4.95 7.28
C SER A 1072 -22.66 3.42 7.38
N VAL A 1073 -22.03 2.93 8.46
CA VAL A 1073 -21.83 1.49 8.68
C VAL A 1073 -23.18 0.79 8.86
N GLY A 1074 -24.06 1.35 9.68
CA GLY A 1074 -25.40 0.80 9.90
C GLY A 1074 -26.23 0.78 8.61
N TYR A 1075 -26.17 1.83 7.80
CA TYR A 1075 -26.85 1.91 6.50
C TYR A 1075 -26.36 0.81 5.53
N ILE A 1076 -25.03 0.65 5.40
CA ILE A 1076 -24.42 -0.35 4.51
C ILE A 1076 -24.73 -1.77 4.98
N PHE A 1077 -24.59 -2.07 6.28
CA PHE A 1077 -24.87 -3.41 6.80
C PHE A 1077 -26.34 -3.79 6.69
N THR A 1078 -27.24 -2.83 6.92
CA THR A 1078 -28.68 -3.04 6.73
C THR A 1078 -28.98 -3.42 5.29
N TYR A 1079 -28.45 -2.67 4.32
CA TYR A 1079 -28.74 -2.94 2.92
C TYR A 1079 -28.00 -4.17 2.39
N ALA A 1080 -26.75 -4.41 2.77
CA ALA A 1080 -25.98 -5.58 2.35
C ALA A 1080 -26.65 -6.89 2.80
N ALA A 1081 -27.11 -6.94 4.06
CA ALA A 1081 -27.84 -8.10 4.57
C ALA A 1081 -29.16 -8.32 3.82
N PHE A 1082 -29.92 -7.25 3.57
CA PHE A 1082 -31.15 -7.32 2.79
C PHE A 1082 -30.90 -7.80 1.35
N LEU A 1083 -29.95 -7.19 0.65
CA LEU A 1083 -29.59 -7.50 -0.73
C LEU A 1083 -29.21 -8.98 -0.88
N ILE A 1084 -28.29 -9.46 -0.04
CA ILE A 1084 -27.78 -10.83 -0.14
C ILE A 1084 -28.88 -11.83 0.23
N ALA A 1085 -29.58 -11.64 1.35
CA ALA A 1085 -30.57 -12.62 1.81
C ALA A 1085 -31.84 -12.65 0.93
N SER A 1086 -32.27 -11.51 0.40
CA SER A 1086 -33.45 -11.47 -0.47
C SER A 1086 -33.19 -12.08 -1.85
N THR A 1087 -31.96 -11.96 -2.37
CA THR A 1087 -31.56 -12.58 -3.64
C THR A 1087 -31.28 -14.07 -3.44
N SER A 1088 -30.39 -14.42 -2.52
CA SER A 1088 -30.02 -15.83 -2.27
C SER A 1088 -31.15 -16.65 -1.66
N GLY A 1089 -32.07 -16.03 -0.91
CA GLY A 1089 -33.27 -16.73 -0.40
C GLY A 1089 -34.25 -17.15 -1.51
N LYS A 1090 -34.17 -16.55 -2.70
CA LYS A 1090 -35.01 -16.88 -3.85
C LYS A 1090 -34.30 -17.73 -4.90
N PHE A 1091 -33.03 -17.46 -5.13
CA PHE A 1091 -32.26 -18.03 -6.24
C PHE A 1091 -31.03 -18.85 -5.81
N GLY A 1092 -30.69 -18.82 -4.52
CA GLY A 1092 -29.45 -19.35 -3.93
C GLY A 1092 -29.49 -20.81 -3.53
#